data_AF-A0A3G8YEY3-F1
#
_entry.id   AF-A0A3G8YEY3-F1
#
_cell.length_a   1.000
_cell.length_b   1.000
_cell.length_c   1.000
_cell.angle_alpha   90.00
_cell.angle_beta   90.00
_cell.angle_gamma   90.00
#
_symmetry.space_group_name_H-M   'P 1'
#
loop_
_entity.id
_entity.type
_entity.pdbx_description
1 polymer ?
#
loop_
_entity_poly.entity_id
_entity_poly.type
_entity_poly.pdbx_seq_one_letter_code
_entity_poly.pdbx_strand_id
1 'polypeptide(L)'
;MMNLKRGMLLLGAALSVASVTDASAGRLSASLLAKARAGDNTPTGVIVRFSVSNNAQGRQVFKNLRVQLQSSLAKLGPAAGFVTDALKKNGAELWLDQSIYLKLSPVQARVLSSLPIVDEIFENFKVQIPKAQALSAASAPTGVPYHLQAIGAKEAQAAGFKGQGVRIGHLDTGIDPNSPEYKGKILNYAEFNEDGDRVQSSQPHDSAQHGTHTAGLLVGNTVGVAPDAKLISALVLPDGSGTFAQVIAGMQWVLDPDNNADTNDGANVVSMSLGLPGTYQEFVLPVQNMLKAGVVPVFAIGNFGPTASSTGSPGNIPDVIGVGAVDKDGNVASFSSRGPVAWTGAYSGVFTKPDIAAPGVAITSSFPGGGYGSLSGSSQAAPIAAGAVAVMLGAKPGTSVDAIKQALYSSASNNGQKNNNTGYGEISLPKALGKLGVNVSAPAPAPAPTPAPTPAPTPTPAPTPTPAPVPAPTPTPTPAPTPTPAPAPTPTPPPANTNNVVPPVGYTFCAPEGGACNFSGERLAAFGANGRYLSGTATDGFKCTVAEWGSDPVPGAAKACFLKPAANTAPAPAPAPTPAPKPPTSGKKPSVLLVDDDLGQGPDVTAALRDAVKANASGAFRWDVQTQGAVPLSEMKKYDVVLWLSGEQYSNTVTAADQQNLQQYLTGGGRLILSGQDIGYDIGATSFYRDVLKTQFISDSSGTPKFVTSGVLGNVAYTLNADGSAKNQVYPDVIADIGSGVVAGSYGSAGATAGTLQAQSIQGDSNRSRVQAKAGRQPVRAQSAQDAGAIVLNDAGRYRTATMGFGLEGLSPAARSSLLKATFEWLMR
;
A
#
# COMPACT_ATOMS: atom_id res chain seq x y z
N MET A 1 -3.16 -30.65 -35.70
CA MET A 1 -4.47 -30.30 -35.10
C MET A 1 -5.09 -31.39 -34.20
N MET A 2 -5.00 -32.68 -34.54
CA MET A 2 -5.66 -33.77 -33.77
C MET A 2 -5.16 -33.93 -32.31
N ASN A 3 -3.86 -33.76 -32.07
CA ASN A 3 -3.29 -33.90 -30.71
C ASN A 3 -3.67 -32.75 -29.76
N LEU A 4 -3.91 -31.53 -30.28
CA LEU A 4 -4.38 -30.40 -29.47
C LEU A 4 -5.76 -30.66 -28.87
N LYS A 5 -6.67 -31.24 -29.66
CA LYS A 5 -8.02 -31.64 -29.19
C LYS A 5 -7.96 -32.77 -28.17
N ARG A 6 -7.03 -33.73 -28.29
CA ARG A 6 -6.86 -34.82 -27.31
C ARG A 6 -6.32 -34.32 -25.96
N GLY A 7 -5.40 -33.35 -25.95
CA GLY A 7 -4.95 -32.70 -24.71
C GLY A 7 -6.08 -31.94 -24.00
N MET A 8 -6.87 -31.16 -24.75
CA MET A 8 -8.04 -30.45 -24.20
C MET A 8 -9.15 -31.40 -23.70
N LEU A 9 -9.42 -32.51 -24.38
CA LEU A 9 -10.44 -33.47 -23.92
C LEU A 9 -10.05 -34.15 -22.60
N LEU A 10 -8.76 -34.41 -22.35
CA LEU A 10 -8.32 -35.04 -21.10
C LEU A 10 -8.44 -34.10 -19.89
N LEU A 11 -8.23 -32.79 -20.07
CA LEU A 11 -8.54 -31.80 -19.02
C LEU A 11 -10.06 -31.62 -18.83
N GLY A 12 -10.82 -31.57 -19.94
CA GLY A 12 -12.29 -31.43 -19.90
C GLY A 12 -13.06 -32.65 -19.37
N ALA A 13 -12.45 -33.84 -19.39
CA ALA A 13 -13.05 -35.06 -18.85
C ALA A 13 -12.58 -35.42 -17.42
N ALA A 14 -11.38 -34.98 -17.01
CA ALA A 14 -10.85 -35.23 -15.67
C ALA A 14 -11.26 -34.18 -14.62
N LEU A 15 -11.61 -32.96 -15.04
CA LEU A 15 -12.29 -31.98 -14.19
C LEU A 15 -13.72 -31.76 -14.68
N SER A 16 -14.64 -32.58 -14.17
CA SER A 16 -16.04 -32.19 -14.13
C SER A 16 -16.16 -30.86 -13.37
N VAL A 17 -16.97 -29.94 -13.89
CA VAL A 17 -17.02 -28.52 -13.46
C VAL A 17 -17.61 -28.31 -12.03
N ALA A 18 -17.73 -29.40 -11.26
CA ALA A 18 -18.36 -29.49 -9.95
C ALA A 18 -17.37 -29.63 -8.76
N SER A 19 -16.05 -29.79 -8.99
CA SER A 19 -15.07 -30.12 -7.92
C SER A 19 -13.98 -29.06 -7.67
N VAL A 20 -14.12 -27.85 -8.22
CA VAL A 20 -13.24 -26.71 -7.89
C VAL A 20 -13.72 -26.06 -6.59
N THR A 21 -13.02 -26.32 -5.48
CA THR A 21 -13.41 -25.87 -4.13
C THR A 21 -13.35 -24.35 -3.97
N ASP A 22 -14.14 -23.77 -3.05
CA ASP A 22 -14.15 -22.33 -2.80
C ASP A 22 -12.77 -21.76 -2.43
N ALA A 23 -11.92 -22.55 -1.76
CA ALA A 23 -10.52 -22.18 -1.47
C ALA A 23 -9.69 -21.90 -2.74
N SER A 24 -9.99 -22.58 -3.86
CA SER A 24 -9.34 -22.33 -5.16
C SER A 24 -10.02 -21.24 -5.99
N ALA A 25 -11.24 -20.84 -5.62
CA ALA A 25 -11.92 -19.67 -6.18
C ALA A 25 -11.36 -18.36 -5.61
N GLY A 26 -10.91 -18.36 -4.35
CA GLY A 26 -10.24 -17.22 -3.70
C GLY A 26 -8.85 -16.86 -4.27
N ARG A 27 -8.35 -17.61 -5.26
CA ARG A 27 -7.09 -17.38 -5.95
C ARG A 27 -7.25 -16.71 -7.32
N LEU A 28 -8.48 -16.37 -7.73
CA LEU A 28 -8.74 -15.55 -8.92
C LEU A 28 -9.10 -14.13 -8.49
N SER A 29 -8.73 -13.15 -9.30
CA SER A 29 -9.39 -11.84 -9.24
C SER A 29 -10.92 -12.00 -9.34
N ALA A 30 -11.66 -11.15 -8.64
CA ALA A 30 -13.12 -11.24 -8.61
C ALA A 30 -13.75 -11.16 -10.03
N SER A 31 -13.12 -10.40 -10.94
CA SER A 31 -13.51 -10.27 -12.34
C SER A 31 -13.29 -11.57 -13.13
N LEU A 32 -12.09 -12.18 -13.05
CA LEU A 32 -11.83 -13.47 -13.69
C LEU A 32 -12.76 -14.56 -13.14
N LEU A 33 -12.99 -14.60 -11.83
CA LEU A 33 -13.90 -15.57 -11.21
C LEU A 33 -15.34 -15.41 -11.72
N ALA A 34 -15.84 -14.19 -11.84
CA ALA A 34 -17.18 -13.90 -12.37
C ALA A 34 -17.31 -14.35 -13.84
N LYS A 35 -16.34 -14.00 -14.70
CA LYS A 35 -16.29 -14.41 -16.11
C LYS A 35 -16.19 -15.94 -16.25
N ALA A 36 -15.35 -16.59 -15.44
CA ALA A 36 -15.20 -18.04 -15.43
C ALA A 36 -16.48 -18.77 -14.98
N ARG A 37 -17.23 -18.19 -14.03
CA ARG A 37 -18.55 -18.69 -13.62
C ARG A 37 -19.61 -18.51 -14.72
N ALA A 38 -19.48 -17.48 -15.55
CA ALA A 38 -20.31 -17.27 -16.74
C ALA A 38 -19.90 -18.12 -17.97
N GLY A 39 -18.85 -18.94 -17.86
CA GLY A 39 -18.37 -19.77 -18.96
C GLY A 39 -17.59 -19.02 -20.05
N ASP A 40 -17.04 -17.84 -19.72
CA ASP A 40 -16.30 -17.01 -20.67
C ASP A 40 -15.03 -17.73 -21.19
N ASN A 41 -14.98 -17.92 -22.51
CA ASN A 41 -13.89 -18.56 -23.23
C ASN A 41 -13.02 -17.56 -24.02
N THR A 42 -13.23 -16.26 -23.85
CA THR A 42 -12.46 -15.21 -24.53
C THR A 42 -11.01 -15.17 -24.04
N PRO A 43 -10.01 -15.34 -24.92
CA PRO A 43 -8.59 -15.23 -24.53
C PRO A 43 -8.30 -13.87 -23.91
N THR A 44 -7.80 -13.88 -22.67
CA THR A 44 -7.48 -12.70 -21.87
C THR A 44 -6.03 -12.80 -21.41
N GLY A 45 -5.30 -11.69 -21.40
CA GLY A 45 -3.97 -11.64 -20.80
C GLY A 45 -4.07 -11.75 -19.28
N VAL A 46 -3.45 -12.76 -18.68
CA VAL A 46 -3.44 -13.00 -17.23
C VAL A 46 -2.03 -13.19 -16.69
N ILE A 47 -1.83 -12.79 -15.44
CA ILE A 47 -0.63 -13.07 -14.65
C ILE A 47 -0.95 -14.25 -13.75
N VAL A 48 -0.07 -15.25 -13.73
CA VAL A 48 -0.17 -16.43 -12.86
C VAL A 48 1.00 -16.38 -11.89
N ARG A 49 0.75 -16.03 -10.63
CA ARG A 49 1.77 -15.92 -9.58
C ARG A 49 1.89 -17.22 -8.79
N PHE A 50 3.11 -17.57 -8.40
CA PHE A 50 3.41 -18.81 -7.67
C PHE A 50 3.80 -18.52 -6.21
N SER A 51 3.35 -19.38 -5.30
CA SER A 51 3.65 -19.23 -3.87
C SER A 51 5.13 -19.59 -3.63
N VAL A 52 5.96 -18.60 -3.28
CA VAL A 52 7.39 -18.82 -2.98
C VAL A 52 7.84 -18.12 -1.70
N SER A 53 8.91 -18.65 -1.09
CA SER A 53 9.58 -18.04 0.05
C SER A 53 11.00 -17.62 -0.32
N ASN A 54 11.36 -16.34 -0.09
CA ASN A 54 12.70 -15.84 -0.35
C ASN A 54 13.22 -14.99 0.82
N ASN A 55 14.27 -15.51 1.47
CA ASN A 55 14.93 -14.93 2.63
C ASN A 55 16.30 -14.31 2.29
N ALA A 56 16.71 -14.35 1.02
CA ALA A 56 18.05 -13.92 0.61
C ALA A 56 18.16 -12.38 0.50
N GLN A 57 19.37 -11.83 0.66
CA GLN A 57 19.65 -10.39 0.71
C GLN A 57 20.86 -9.99 -0.16
N GLY A 58 20.80 -8.84 -0.83
CA GLY A 58 21.77 -8.38 -1.84
C GLY A 58 21.53 -8.97 -3.23
N ARG A 59 22.36 -8.58 -4.21
CA ARG A 59 22.18 -8.88 -5.65
C ARG A 59 21.95 -10.34 -6.03
N GLN A 60 22.47 -11.30 -5.27
CA GLN A 60 22.22 -12.73 -5.49
C GLN A 60 20.72 -13.11 -5.50
N VAL A 61 19.85 -12.25 -4.93
CA VAL A 61 18.39 -12.40 -4.94
C VAL A 61 17.89 -12.72 -6.35
N PHE A 62 18.43 -12.10 -7.40
CA PHE A 62 17.98 -12.31 -8.78
C PHE A 62 18.23 -13.74 -9.27
N LYS A 63 19.40 -14.31 -8.93
CA LYS A 63 19.74 -15.71 -9.24
C LYS A 63 18.78 -16.68 -8.55
N ASN A 64 18.51 -16.44 -7.27
CA ASN A 64 17.57 -17.24 -6.48
C ASN A 64 16.14 -17.12 -7.01
N LEU A 65 15.66 -15.92 -7.36
CA LEU A 65 14.34 -15.70 -7.95
C LEU A 65 14.17 -16.44 -9.29
N ARG A 66 15.17 -16.39 -10.18
CA ARG A 66 15.14 -17.16 -11.45
C ARG A 66 15.03 -18.66 -11.20
N VAL A 67 15.85 -19.20 -10.29
CA VAL A 67 15.81 -20.63 -9.91
C VAL A 67 14.47 -21.01 -9.25
N GLN A 68 13.90 -20.14 -8.42
CA GLN A 68 12.60 -20.34 -7.77
C GLN A 68 11.45 -20.37 -8.79
N LEU A 69 11.42 -19.43 -9.74
CA LEU A 69 10.41 -19.43 -10.81
C LEU A 69 10.50 -20.72 -11.65
N GLN A 70 11.70 -21.09 -12.10
CA GLN A 70 11.92 -22.33 -12.85
C GLN A 70 11.55 -23.59 -12.06
N SER A 71 11.83 -23.62 -10.74
CA SER A 71 11.37 -24.68 -9.85
C SER A 71 9.84 -24.75 -9.75
N SER A 72 9.16 -23.61 -9.74
CA SER A 72 7.70 -23.53 -9.72
C SER A 72 7.08 -24.00 -11.03
N LEU A 73 7.64 -23.61 -12.18
CA LEU A 73 7.22 -24.10 -13.50
C LEU A 73 7.37 -25.62 -13.63
N ALA A 74 8.50 -26.18 -13.16
CA ALA A 74 8.73 -27.63 -13.16
C ALA A 74 7.70 -28.41 -12.30
N LYS A 75 7.17 -27.80 -11.24
CA LYS A 75 6.16 -28.41 -10.34
C LYS A 75 4.72 -28.39 -10.89
N LEU A 76 4.47 -27.76 -12.03
CA LEU A 76 3.14 -27.75 -12.68
C LEU A 76 2.71 -29.14 -13.23
N GLY A 77 3.62 -30.11 -13.28
CA GLY A 77 3.29 -31.50 -13.62
C GLY A 77 2.67 -31.64 -15.01
N PRO A 78 1.62 -32.46 -15.21
CA PRO A 78 0.99 -32.62 -16.53
C PRO A 78 0.45 -31.33 -17.15
N ALA A 79 0.09 -30.32 -16.36
CA ALA A 79 -0.33 -29.01 -16.86
C ALA A 79 0.84 -28.22 -17.49
N ALA A 80 2.09 -28.55 -17.14
CA ALA A 80 3.29 -27.94 -17.71
C ALA A 80 3.37 -28.13 -19.23
N GLY A 81 2.78 -29.17 -19.82
CA GLY A 81 2.76 -29.33 -21.28
C GLY A 81 2.06 -28.16 -21.99
N PHE A 82 0.84 -27.83 -21.55
CA PHE A 82 0.07 -26.69 -22.08
C PHE A 82 0.70 -25.35 -21.70
N VAL A 83 1.14 -25.19 -20.44
CA VAL A 83 1.77 -23.93 -19.98
C VAL A 83 3.08 -23.67 -20.72
N THR A 84 3.92 -24.68 -20.91
CA THR A 84 5.18 -24.58 -21.68
C THR A 84 4.90 -24.22 -23.15
N ASP A 85 3.88 -24.84 -23.76
CA ASP A 85 3.47 -24.52 -25.14
C ASP A 85 2.87 -23.11 -25.29
N ALA A 86 2.29 -22.56 -24.22
CA ALA A 86 1.77 -21.20 -24.20
C ALA A 86 2.90 -20.17 -23.98
N LEU A 87 3.80 -20.42 -23.03
CA LEU A 87 5.04 -19.65 -22.81
C LEU A 87 5.89 -19.56 -24.08
N LYS A 88 6.14 -20.69 -24.75
CA LYS A 88 6.91 -20.76 -26.01
C LYS A 88 6.30 -19.99 -27.18
N LYS A 89 5.03 -19.56 -27.09
CA LYS A 89 4.33 -18.86 -28.18
C LYS A 89 4.24 -17.37 -27.91
N ASN A 90 3.57 -16.99 -26.81
CA ASN A 90 3.22 -15.60 -26.47
C ASN A 90 3.07 -15.47 -24.94
N GLY A 91 4.12 -15.81 -24.18
CA GLY A 91 4.10 -15.71 -22.72
C GLY A 91 5.47 -15.35 -22.16
N ALA A 92 5.48 -14.55 -21.10
CA ALA A 92 6.70 -13.98 -20.52
C ALA A 92 6.96 -14.52 -19.10
N GLU A 93 8.23 -14.73 -18.76
CA GLU A 93 8.67 -15.07 -17.41
C GLU A 93 9.00 -13.82 -16.60
N LEU A 94 8.27 -13.60 -15.49
CA LEU A 94 8.39 -12.42 -14.64
C LEU A 94 9.05 -12.81 -13.32
N TRP A 95 10.36 -13.10 -13.38
CA TRP A 95 11.12 -13.61 -12.22
C TRP A 95 11.16 -12.62 -11.04
N LEU A 96 11.07 -11.31 -11.28
CA LEU A 96 11.00 -10.34 -10.17
C LEU A 96 9.69 -10.45 -9.38
N ASP A 97 8.61 -10.85 -10.05
CA ASP A 97 7.25 -11.00 -9.50
C ASP A 97 6.89 -12.46 -9.16
N GLN A 98 7.76 -13.41 -9.49
CA GLN A 98 7.55 -14.85 -9.30
C GLN A 98 6.28 -15.35 -9.99
N SER A 99 6.05 -14.84 -11.20
CA SER A 99 4.88 -15.12 -12.01
C SER A 99 5.22 -15.35 -13.48
N ILE A 100 4.21 -15.75 -14.24
CA ILE A 100 4.24 -15.79 -15.70
C ILE A 100 3.06 -15.03 -16.30
N TYR A 101 3.27 -14.41 -17.45
CA TYR A 101 2.20 -13.91 -18.30
C TYR A 101 1.74 -15.00 -19.29
N LEU A 102 0.43 -15.16 -19.45
CA LEU A 102 -0.19 -16.06 -20.42
C LEU A 102 -1.47 -15.46 -21.01
N LYS A 103 -1.78 -15.76 -22.27
CA LYS A 103 -3.13 -15.54 -22.85
C LYS A 103 -4.01 -16.76 -22.61
N LEU A 104 -4.89 -16.69 -21.61
CA LEU A 104 -5.82 -17.76 -21.19
C LEU A 104 -7.26 -17.25 -21.19
N SER A 105 -8.24 -18.13 -21.41
CA SER A 105 -9.62 -17.78 -21.09
C SER A 105 -9.86 -17.77 -19.57
N PRO A 106 -10.85 -17.01 -19.05
CA PRO A 106 -11.24 -17.07 -17.64
C PRO A 106 -11.54 -18.51 -17.15
N VAL A 107 -12.16 -19.34 -17.98
CA VAL A 107 -12.37 -20.78 -17.68
C VAL A 107 -11.03 -21.53 -17.55
N GLN A 108 -10.06 -21.30 -18.44
CA GLN A 108 -8.72 -21.90 -18.34
C GLN A 108 -7.95 -21.41 -17.11
N ALA A 109 -8.02 -20.11 -16.79
CA ALA A 109 -7.43 -19.53 -15.58
C ALA A 109 -8.00 -20.19 -14.31
N ARG A 110 -9.32 -20.40 -14.24
CA ARG A 110 -9.97 -21.10 -13.11
C ARG A 110 -9.52 -22.57 -12.96
N VAL A 111 -9.19 -23.27 -14.04
CA VAL A 111 -8.61 -24.62 -13.96
C VAL A 111 -7.16 -24.56 -13.46
N LEU A 112 -6.41 -23.51 -13.81
CA LEU A 112 -5.02 -23.36 -13.38
C LEU A 112 -4.90 -23.01 -11.88
N SER A 113 -5.84 -22.23 -11.32
CA SER A 113 -5.80 -21.85 -9.89
C SER A 113 -6.06 -22.98 -8.90
N SER A 114 -6.64 -24.10 -9.34
CA SER A 114 -6.82 -25.28 -8.50
C SER A 114 -5.50 -26.03 -8.24
N LEU A 115 -4.40 -25.67 -8.92
CA LEU A 115 -3.08 -26.22 -8.63
C LEU A 115 -2.53 -25.62 -7.32
N PRO A 116 -2.12 -26.43 -6.33
CA PRO A 116 -1.69 -25.93 -5.02
C PRO A 116 -0.56 -24.88 -5.05
N ILE A 117 0.29 -24.92 -6.08
CA ILE A 117 1.45 -24.00 -6.24
C ILE A 117 1.09 -22.62 -6.80
N VAL A 118 -0.09 -22.46 -7.41
CA VAL A 118 -0.56 -21.15 -7.85
C VAL A 118 -1.05 -20.38 -6.64
N ASP A 119 -0.50 -19.20 -6.44
CA ASP A 119 -0.86 -18.27 -5.36
C ASP A 119 -2.11 -17.48 -5.75
N GLU A 120 -2.03 -16.85 -6.92
CA GLU A 120 -3.00 -15.89 -7.44
C GLU A 120 -2.99 -15.87 -8.97
N ILE A 121 -4.16 -15.62 -9.58
CA ILE A 121 -4.30 -15.30 -11.00
C ILE A 121 -5.15 -14.04 -11.16
N PHE A 122 -4.58 -13.01 -11.80
CA PHE A 122 -5.23 -11.72 -12.03
C PHE A 122 -5.04 -11.25 -13.48
N GLU A 123 -5.87 -10.30 -13.94
CA GLU A 123 -5.72 -9.73 -15.28
C GLU A 123 -4.41 -8.94 -15.45
N ASN A 124 -3.83 -8.99 -16.64
CA ASN A 124 -2.74 -8.10 -17.04
C ASN A 124 -3.25 -6.67 -17.25
N PHE A 125 -3.55 -5.97 -16.17
CA PHE A 125 -4.22 -4.65 -16.17
C PHE A 125 -3.32 -3.54 -16.72
N LYS A 126 -3.94 -2.45 -17.18
CA LYS A 126 -3.24 -1.28 -17.73
C LYS A 126 -2.76 -0.35 -16.62
N VAL A 127 -1.57 0.20 -16.82
CA VAL A 127 -0.86 1.20 -16.02
C VAL A 127 -0.65 2.42 -16.92
N GLN A 128 -0.55 3.63 -16.35
CA GLN A 128 -0.48 4.87 -17.13
C GLN A 128 0.37 5.94 -16.43
N ILE A 129 0.68 7.01 -17.15
CA ILE A 129 1.20 8.24 -16.54
C ILE A 129 0.07 8.90 -15.72
N PRO A 130 0.28 9.32 -14.46
CA PRO A 130 -0.62 10.23 -13.77
C PRO A 130 -0.78 11.53 -14.58
N LYS A 131 -2.02 11.83 -15.01
CA LYS A 131 -2.31 12.94 -15.93
C LYS A 131 -1.57 14.23 -15.54
N ALA A 132 -0.64 14.67 -16.38
CA ALA A 132 0.10 15.92 -16.19
C ALA A 132 -0.84 17.13 -16.37
N GLN A 133 -0.63 18.19 -15.58
CA GLN A 133 -1.55 19.33 -15.54
C GLN A 133 -1.08 20.59 -16.28
N ALA A 134 0.15 20.58 -16.81
CA ALA A 134 0.66 21.62 -17.69
C ALA A 134 1.52 20.99 -18.77
N LEU A 135 1.39 21.48 -20.00
CA LEU A 135 2.22 21.17 -21.18
C LEU A 135 2.41 22.50 -21.91
N SER A 136 3.50 23.20 -21.61
CA SER A 136 3.93 24.37 -22.38
C SER A 136 5.33 24.16 -22.93
N ALA A 137 5.53 24.53 -24.20
CA ALA A 137 6.86 24.65 -24.77
C ALA A 137 7.66 25.66 -23.95
N ALA A 138 8.92 25.34 -23.66
CA ALA A 138 9.81 26.19 -22.88
C ALA A 138 11.16 26.36 -23.60
N SER A 139 11.86 27.45 -23.32
CA SER A 139 13.27 27.54 -23.67
C SER A 139 14.11 26.69 -22.72
N ALA A 140 15.37 26.43 -23.10
CA ALA A 140 16.38 26.03 -22.13
C ALA A 140 16.42 27.05 -20.96
N PRO A 141 16.63 26.61 -19.70
CA PRO A 141 16.81 27.51 -18.57
C PRO A 141 17.99 28.45 -18.79
N THR A 142 17.77 29.76 -18.67
CA THR A 142 18.81 30.80 -18.80
C THR A 142 19.65 31.00 -17.53
N GLY A 143 19.31 30.28 -16.46
CA GLY A 143 19.99 30.29 -15.17
C GLY A 143 19.77 28.97 -14.44
N VAL A 144 20.06 28.92 -13.14
CA VAL A 144 19.83 27.72 -12.32
C VAL A 144 18.33 27.38 -12.28
N PRO A 145 17.92 26.17 -12.72
CA PRO A 145 16.52 25.74 -12.59
C PRO A 145 16.10 25.72 -11.11
N TYR A 146 14.91 26.26 -10.82
CA TYR A 146 14.49 26.50 -9.44
C TYR A 146 14.46 25.20 -8.61
N HIS A 147 14.13 24.06 -9.22
CA HIS A 147 14.09 22.77 -8.53
C HIS A 147 15.47 22.29 -8.06
N LEU A 148 16.53 22.63 -8.79
CA LEU A 148 17.92 22.35 -8.38
C LEU A 148 18.38 23.29 -7.26
N GLN A 149 17.79 24.48 -7.15
CA GLN A 149 18.06 25.42 -6.07
C GLN A 149 17.30 25.03 -4.79
N ALA A 150 16.00 24.74 -4.89
CA ALA A 150 15.12 24.42 -3.76
C ALA A 150 15.63 23.24 -2.92
N ILE A 151 16.04 22.14 -3.56
CA ILE A 151 16.57 20.96 -2.86
C ILE A 151 18.06 21.06 -2.50
N GLY A 152 18.74 22.16 -2.86
CA GLY A 152 20.19 22.33 -2.67
C GLY A 152 21.07 21.47 -3.59
N ALA A 153 20.57 21.06 -4.76
CA ALA A 153 21.34 20.22 -5.69
C ALA A 153 22.57 20.94 -6.25
N LYS A 154 22.51 22.24 -6.53
CA LYS A 154 23.70 22.99 -7.00
C LYS A 154 24.81 23.08 -5.96
N GLU A 155 24.48 23.11 -4.66
CA GLU A 155 25.47 23.06 -3.58
C GLU A 155 26.21 21.72 -3.58
N ALA A 156 25.47 20.60 -3.60
CA ALA A 156 26.05 19.27 -3.69
C ALA A 156 26.89 19.07 -4.98
N GLN A 157 26.38 19.54 -6.13
CA GLN A 157 27.09 19.46 -7.41
C GLN A 157 28.38 20.31 -7.43
N ALA A 158 28.39 21.48 -6.77
CA ALA A 158 29.57 22.33 -6.62
C ALA A 158 30.61 21.72 -5.67
N ALA A 159 30.17 21.05 -4.61
CA ALA A 159 31.02 20.23 -3.74
C ALA A 159 31.56 18.96 -4.43
N GLY A 160 31.08 18.64 -5.64
CA GLY A 160 31.54 17.50 -6.45
C GLY A 160 30.66 16.25 -6.38
N PHE A 161 29.60 16.24 -5.57
CA PHE A 161 28.67 15.12 -5.47
C PHE A 161 27.62 15.21 -6.59
N LYS A 162 27.76 14.35 -7.61
CA LYS A 162 26.94 14.40 -8.85
C LYS A 162 26.32 13.04 -9.24
N GLY A 163 26.38 12.05 -8.36
CA GLY A 163 25.87 10.69 -8.60
C GLY A 163 26.85 9.76 -9.33
N GLN A 164 28.14 10.02 -9.21
CA GLN A 164 29.20 9.21 -9.83
C GLN A 164 29.06 7.73 -9.47
N GLY A 165 29.24 6.85 -10.46
CA GLY A 165 29.18 5.39 -10.27
C GLY A 165 27.78 4.82 -10.05
N VAL A 166 26.73 5.65 -9.99
CA VAL A 166 25.34 5.20 -9.77
C VAL A 166 24.62 4.99 -11.10
N ARG A 167 23.89 3.88 -11.19
CA ARG A 167 23.00 3.55 -12.30
C ARG A 167 21.55 3.68 -11.86
N ILE A 168 20.75 4.40 -12.63
CA ILE A 168 19.33 4.63 -12.37
C ILE A 168 18.52 3.89 -13.43
N GLY A 169 17.64 3.00 -12.97
CA GLY A 169 16.63 2.35 -13.79
C GLY A 169 15.49 3.34 -14.02
N HIS A 170 15.22 3.66 -15.29
CA HIS A 170 14.23 4.64 -15.69
C HIS A 170 13.12 3.95 -16.48
N LEU A 171 11.92 3.85 -15.89
CA LEU A 171 10.77 3.16 -16.49
C LEU A 171 9.69 4.20 -16.83
N ASP A 172 9.51 4.46 -18.13
CA ASP A 172 8.62 5.52 -18.59
C ASP A 172 8.20 5.31 -20.07
N THR A 173 7.83 6.37 -20.78
CA THR A 173 7.44 6.39 -22.21
C THR A 173 8.60 6.27 -23.19
N GLY A 174 9.83 6.13 -22.68
CA GLY A 174 11.07 6.00 -23.44
C GLY A 174 12.07 7.11 -23.11
N ILE A 175 12.99 7.38 -24.04
CA ILE A 175 13.94 8.49 -24.00
C ILE A 175 14.45 8.81 -25.41
N ASP A 176 14.32 10.05 -25.86
CA ASP A 176 14.92 10.50 -27.13
C ASP A 176 16.44 10.67 -26.98
N PRO A 177 17.31 9.85 -27.59
CA PRO A 177 18.76 9.89 -27.37
C PRO A 177 19.43 11.19 -27.83
N ASN A 178 18.73 12.02 -28.62
CA ASN A 178 19.31 13.18 -29.31
C ASN A 178 19.44 14.44 -28.42
N SER A 179 18.89 14.44 -27.20
CA SER A 179 19.01 15.60 -26.32
C SER A 179 20.45 15.83 -25.82
N PRO A 180 20.96 17.07 -25.85
CA PRO A 180 22.29 17.39 -25.31
C PRO A 180 22.39 17.20 -23.80
N GLU A 181 21.27 17.08 -23.08
CA GLU A 181 21.24 16.93 -21.62
C GLU A 181 21.88 15.62 -21.13
N TYR A 182 21.81 14.52 -21.90
CA TYR A 182 22.26 13.20 -21.47
C TYR A 182 23.10 12.44 -22.49
N LYS A 183 23.79 13.16 -23.39
CA LYS A 183 24.82 12.62 -24.27
C LYS A 183 25.85 11.79 -23.48
N GLY A 184 25.98 10.51 -23.80
CA GLY A 184 26.89 9.57 -23.12
C GLY A 184 26.45 9.13 -21.71
N LYS A 185 25.18 9.35 -21.32
CA LYS A 185 24.64 8.95 -20.01
C LYS A 185 23.67 7.77 -20.07
N ILE A 186 23.07 7.50 -21.23
CA ILE A 186 22.32 6.27 -21.51
C ILE A 186 23.34 5.13 -21.65
N LEU A 187 23.30 4.15 -20.74
CA LEU A 187 24.09 2.91 -20.87
C LEU A 187 23.36 1.92 -21.76
N ASN A 188 22.15 1.56 -21.34
CA ASN A 188 21.33 0.52 -21.97
C ASN A 188 19.92 1.06 -22.22
N TYR A 189 19.29 0.58 -23.29
CA TYR A 189 17.89 0.83 -23.61
C TYR A 189 17.16 -0.48 -23.98
N ALA A 190 15.90 -0.58 -23.60
CA ALA A 190 14.99 -1.61 -24.07
C ALA A 190 13.55 -1.06 -24.14
N GLU A 191 12.75 -1.69 -24.99
CA GLU A 191 11.31 -1.49 -25.07
C GLU A 191 10.62 -2.83 -24.84
N PHE A 192 9.48 -2.80 -24.16
CA PHE A 192 8.66 -3.99 -23.88
C PHE A 192 7.27 -3.80 -24.48
N ASN A 193 6.67 -4.88 -24.97
CA ASN A 193 5.29 -4.88 -25.46
C ASN A 193 4.28 -5.16 -24.32
N GLU A 194 2.98 -5.13 -24.62
CA GLU A 194 1.94 -5.35 -23.60
C GLU A 194 1.89 -6.77 -23.00
N ASP A 195 2.53 -7.75 -23.65
CA ASP A 195 2.67 -9.13 -23.18
C ASP A 195 3.90 -9.33 -22.26
N GLY A 196 4.76 -8.31 -22.13
CA GLY A 196 6.01 -8.37 -21.35
C GLY A 196 7.25 -8.80 -22.15
N ASP A 197 7.13 -9.03 -23.45
CA ASP A 197 8.26 -9.39 -24.31
C ASP A 197 9.06 -8.15 -24.72
N ARG A 198 10.39 -8.32 -24.85
CA ARG A 198 11.27 -7.26 -25.36
C ARG A 198 11.05 -7.07 -26.86
N VAL A 199 10.73 -5.84 -27.27
CA VAL A 199 10.62 -5.44 -28.68
C VAL A 199 12.02 -5.51 -29.31
N GLN A 200 12.16 -6.42 -30.27
CA GLN A 200 13.45 -6.69 -30.91
C GLN A 200 13.90 -5.51 -31.78
N SER A 201 15.20 -5.23 -31.76
CA SER A 201 15.84 -4.14 -32.52
C SER A 201 15.33 -2.71 -32.25
N SER A 202 14.46 -2.50 -31.25
CA SER A 202 14.02 -1.16 -30.85
C SER A 202 15.20 -0.27 -30.48
N GLN A 203 15.22 0.94 -31.04
CA GLN A 203 16.22 1.95 -30.77
C GLN A 203 15.72 2.92 -29.70
N PRO A 204 16.61 3.62 -28.97
CA PRO A 204 16.19 4.64 -28.02
C PRO A 204 15.30 5.68 -28.71
N HIS A 205 14.08 5.81 -28.21
CA HIS A 205 13.11 6.83 -28.60
C HIS A 205 12.14 7.06 -27.45
N ASP A 206 11.33 8.11 -27.54
CA ASP A 206 10.26 8.42 -26.58
C ASP A 206 8.94 8.57 -27.33
N SER A 207 7.95 7.78 -26.94
CA SER A 207 6.62 7.74 -27.56
C SER A 207 5.69 8.87 -27.12
N ALA A 208 5.92 9.49 -25.97
CA ALA A 208 4.98 10.45 -25.38
C ALA A 208 5.66 11.56 -24.55
N GLN A 209 6.87 11.97 -24.95
CA GLN A 209 7.73 13.08 -24.43
C GLN A 209 8.05 13.08 -22.92
N HIS A 210 7.36 12.28 -22.12
CA HIS A 210 7.36 12.32 -20.68
C HIS A 210 8.63 11.67 -20.12
N GLY A 211 9.03 10.52 -20.65
CA GLY A 211 10.27 9.84 -20.32
C GLY A 211 11.52 10.67 -20.61
N THR A 212 11.53 11.46 -21.69
CA THR A 212 12.60 12.42 -21.99
C THR A 212 12.67 13.56 -20.97
N HIS A 213 11.51 13.98 -20.44
CA HIS A 213 11.42 15.02 -19.40
C HIS A 213 11.94 14.52 -18.06
N THR A 214 11.48 13.34 -17.63
CA THR A 214 11.89 12.68 -16.38
C THR A 214 13.36 12.28 -16.42
N ALA A 215 13.87 11.75 -17.53
CA ALA A 215 15.29 11.45 -17.73
C ALA A 215 16.19 12.69 -17.60
N GLY A 216 15.74 13.84 -18.11
CA GLY A 216 16.44 15.11 -17.93
C GLY A 216 16.54 15.52 -16.45
N LEU A 217 15.49 15.32 -15.66
CA LEU A 217 15.50 15.64 -14.22
C LEU A 217 16.41 14.70 -13.40
N LEU A 218 16.57 13.45 -13.85
CA LEU A 218 17.54 12.52 -13.27
C LEU A 218 18.98 12.97 -13.54
N VAL A 219 19.39 13.02 -14.81
CA VAL A 219 20.82 13.09 -15.20
C VAL A 219 21.17 14.23 -16.16
N GLY A 220 20.27 15.14 -16.48
CA GLY A 220 20.52 16.26 -17.38
C GLY A 220 21.71 17.13 -16.97
N ASN A 221 22.50 17.59 -17.94
CA ASN A 221 23.62 18.52 -17.72
C ASN A 221 23.18 19.85 -17.07
N THR A 222 22.06 20.39 -17.51
CA THR A 222 21.49 21.67 -17.07
C THR A 222 20.45 21.47 -15.99
N VAL A 223 19.52 20.52 -16.21
CA VAL A 223 18.30 20.32 -15.39
C VAL A 223 18.34 19.12 -14.45
N GLY A 224 19.38 18.29 -14.55
CA GLY A 224 19.50 17.06 -13.75
C GLY A 224 20.04 17.29 -12.34
N VAL A 225 19.55 16.45 -11.41
CA VAL A 225 20.05 16.40 -10.03
C VAL A 225 21.36 15.60 -9.93
N ALA A 226 21.48 14.50 -10.67
CA ALA A 226 22.64 13.60 -10.67
C ALA A 226 23.33 13.54 -12.05
N PRO A 227 24.00 14.61 -12.51
CA PRO A 227 24.51 14.70 -13.89
C PRO A 227 25.64 13.73 -14.23
N ASP A 228 26.31 13.12 -13.24
CA ASP A 228 27.37 12.12 -13.48
C ASP A 228 26.86 10.66 -13.35
N ALA A 229 25.59 10.48 -12.95
CA ALA A 229 24.94 9.18 -12.93
C ALA A 229 24.60 8.69 -14.35
N LYS A 230 24.26 7.40 -14.45
CA LYS A 230 23.95 6.72 -15.72
C LYS A 230 22.53 6.18 -15.75
N LEU A 231 21.90 6.15 -16.92
CA LEU A 231 20.56 5.62 -17.13
C LEU A 231 20.58 4.21 -17.73
N ILE A 232 19.70 3.36 -17.23
CA ILE A 232 19.24 2.12 -17.86
C ILE A 232 17.75 2.35 -18.12
N SER A 233 17.38 2.68 -19.37
CA SER A 233 16.04 3.18 -19.68
C SER A 233 15.17 2.10 -20.34
N ALA A 234 14.01 1.83 -19.76
CA ALA A 234 13.02 0.89 -20.27
C ALA A 234 11.77 1.65 -20.70
N LEU A 235 11.39 1.54 -21.97
CA LEU A 235 10.07 1.95 -22.45
C LEU A 235 9.06 0.89 -22.02
N VAL A 236 8.19 1.28 -21.08
CA VAL A 236 7.11 0.43 -20.56
C VAL A 236 5.72 1.07 -20.64
N LEU A 237 5.64 2.32 -21.11
CA LEU A 237 4.39 3.07 -21.33
C LEU A 237 4.33 3.65 -22.76
N PRO A 238 4.19 2.83 -23.81
CA PRO A 238 3.99 3.35 -25.16
C PRO A 238 2.75 4.26 -25.19
N ASP A 239 2.89 5.45 -25.78
CA ASP A 239 1.87 6.49 -25.85
C ASP A 239 1.30 6.91 -24.47
N GLY A 240 2.04 6.64 -23.39
CA GLY A 240 1.65 6.95 -22.01
C GLY A 240 0.86 5.87 -21.26
N SER A 241 0.65 4.68 -21.85
CA SER A 241 0.03 3.54 -21.15
C SER A 241 0.68 2.20 -21.49
N GLY A 242 0.84 1.36 -20.47
CA GLY A 242 1.38 0.00 -20.60
C GLY A 242 0.61 -1.00 -19.75
N THR A 243 1.08 -2.24 -19.65
CA THR A 243 0.48 -3.29 -18.80
C THR A 243 1.32 -3.61 -17.56
N PHE A 244 0.74 -4.32 -16.61
CA PHE A 244 1.48 -4.87 -15.47
C PHE A 244 2.67 -5.73 -15.94
N ALA A 245 2.46 -6.69 -16.84
CA ALA A 245 3.52 -7.54 -17.39
C ALA A 245 4.67 -6.72 -18.01
N GLN A 246 4.32 -5.70 -18.80
CA GLN A 246 5.26 -4.78 -19.46
C GLN A 246 6.09 -3.97 -18.44
N VAL A 247 5.45 -3.47 -17.38
CA VAL A 247 6.13 -2.76 -16.29
C VAL A 247 7.06 -3.70 -15.52
N ILE A 248 6.62 -4.91 -15.14
CA ILE A 248 7.46 -5.88 -14.42
C ILE A 248 8.64 -6.36 -15.29
N ALA A 249 8.42 -6.59 -16.59
CA ALA A 249 9.48 -6.94 -17.53
C ALA A 249 10.54 -5.83 -17.63
N GLY A 250 10.12 -4.57 -17.68
CA GLY A 250 11.03 -3.43 -17.57
C GLY A 250 11.74 -3.36 -16.20
N MET A 251 11.03 -3.59 -15.09
CA MET A 251 11.62 -3.56 -13.74
C MET A 251 12.72 -4.60 -13.61
N GLN A 252 12.46 -5.84 -14.04
CA GLN A 252 13.44 -6.92 -13.93
C GLN A 252 14.63 -6.71 -14.89
N TRP A 253 14.40 -6.12 -16.07
CA TRP A 253 15.48 -5.81 -17.00
C TRP A 253 16.36 -4.64 -16.56
N VAL A 254 15.83 -3.57 -15.95
CA VAL A 254 16.72 -2.50 -15.42
C VAL A 254 17.56 -2.96 -14.23
N LEU A 255 17.17 -4.05 -13.56
CA LEU A 255 17.89 -4.65 -12.44
C LEU A 255 19.00 -5.61 -12.87
N ASP A 256 18.93 -6.16 -14.09
CA ASP A 256 19.87 -7.12 -14.69
C ASP A 256 19.71 -7.10 -16.24
N PRO A 257 20.30 -6.09 -16.91
CA PRO A 257 20.07 -5.86 -18.34
C PRO A 257 20.89 -6.76 -19.29
N ASP A 258 22.01 -7.35 -18.84
CA ASP A 258 22.73 -8.41 -19.57
C ASP A 258 22.11 -9.82 -19.38
N ASN A 259 21.14 -9.95 -18.46
CA ASN A 259 20.44 -11.17 -18.06
C ASN A 259 21.32 -12.20 -17.31
N ASN A 260 22.47 -11.78 -16.78
CA ASN A 260 23.41 -12.60 -16.01
C ASN A 260 23.44 -12.19 -14.52
N ALA A 261 22.71 -12.93 -13.68
CA ALA A 261 22.62 -12.63 -12.25
C ALA A 261 23.93 -12.80 -11.45
N ASP A 262 25.04 -13.21 -12.09
CA ASP A 262 26.38 -13.21 -11.51
C ASP A 262 27.15 -11.91 -11.78
N THR A 263 26.64 -10.98 -12.61
CA THR A 263 27.16 -9.62 -12.76
C THR A 263 26.39 -8.62 -11.86
N ASN A 264 26.97 -7.44 -11.67
CA ASN A 264 26.30 -6.31 -11.02
C ASN A 264 26.35 -5.12 -11.97
N ASP A 265 25.59 -5.22 -13.06
CA ASP A 265 25.45 -4.24 -14.14
C ASP A 265 24.17 -3.38 -14.02
N GLY A 266 23.16 -3.86 -13.28
CA GLY A 266 21.86 -3.21 -13.13
C GLY A 266 21.77 -2.02 -12.17
N ALA A 267 20.58 -1.41 -12.13
CA ALA A 267 20.26 -0.17 -11.43
C ALA A 267 20.40 -0.26 -9.89
N ASN A 268 20.89 0.82 -9.26
CA ASN A 268 20.93 1.03 -7.81
C ASN A 268 19.68 1.78 -7.29
N VAL A 269 19.06 2.57 -8.15
CA VAL A 269 17.83 3.33 -7.91
C VAL A 269 16.87 3.03 -9.05
N VAL A 270 15.58 2.81 -8.79
CA VAL A 270 14.57 2.69 -9.84
C VAL A 270 13.57 3.84 -9.70
N SER A 271 13.44 4.62 -10.77
CA SER A 271 12.52 5.75 -10.89
C SER A 271 11.34 5.35 -11.76
N MET A 272 10.13 5.52 -11.23
CA MET A 272 8.87 5.23 -11.93
C MET A 272 7.90 6.40 -11.75
N SER A 273 7.67 7.15 -12.82
CA SER A 273 6.77 8.31 -12.85
C SER A 273 5.39 7.93 -13.40
N LEU A 274 4.90 6.77 -12.96
CA LEU A 274 3.73 6.08 -13.46
C LEU A 274 2.84 5.57 -12.32
N GLY A 275 1.58 5.25 -12.60
CA GLY A 275 0.71 4.61 -11.64
C GLY A 275 -0.77 4.60 -12.00
N LEU A 276 -1.58 4.15 -11.05
CA LEU A 276 -3.04 4.07 -11.14
C LEU A 276 -3.66 4.28 -9.74
N PRO A 277 -4.85 4.91 -9.64
CA PRO A 277 -5.42 5.34 -8.37
C PRO A 277 -5.88 4.16 -7.50
N GLY A 278 -5.60 4.21 -6.20
CA GLY A 278 -5.87 3.12 -5.26
C GLY A 278 -4.64 2.27 -4.93
N THR A 279 -4.84 1.17 -4.22
CA THR A 279 -3.80 0.24 -3.75
C THR A 279 -3.81 -1.06 -4.54
N TYR A 280 -2.69 -1.39 -5.17
CA TYR A 280 -2.51 -2.60 -5.97
C TYR A 280 -1.42 -3.48 -5.33
N GLN A 281 -1.86 -4.56 -4.69
CA GLN A 281 -0.99 -5.53 -4.00
C GLN A 281 -0.02 -6.22 -4.95
N GLU A 282 -0.38 -6.27 -6.23
CA GLU A 282 0.36 -6.95 -7.28
C GLU A 282 1.77 -6.36 -7.46
N PHE A 283 1.99 -5.08 -7.13
CA PHE A 283 3.33 -4.46 -7.17
C PHE A 283 4.18 -4.71 -5.92
N VAL A 284 3.63 -5.31 -4.85
CA VAL A 284 4.31 -5.41 -3.55
C VAL A 284 5.48 -6.40 -3.59
N LEU A 285 5.26 -7.61 -4.11
CA LEU A 285 6.30 -8.63 -4.22
C LEU A 285 7.53 -8.18 -5.06
N PRO A 286 7.37 -7.59 -6.27
CA PRO A 286 8.52 -7.14 -7.06
C PRO A 286 9.26 -5.95 -6.41
N VAL A 287 8.54 -5.09 -5.67
CA VAL A 287 9.15 -4.05 -4.83
C VAL A 287 9.96 -4.65 -3.68
N GLN A 288 9.41 -5.61 -2.94
CA GLN A 288 10.12 -6.27 -1.84
C GLN A 288 11.37 -7.01 -2.34
N ASN A 289 11.29 -7.65 -3.51
CA ASN A 289 12.45 -8.30 -4.14
C ASN A 289 13.52 -7.29 -4.59
N MET A 290 13.13 -6.13 -5.11
CA MET A 290 14.04 -5.02 -5.42
C MET A 290 14.75 -4.48 -4.17
N LEU A 291 14.00 -4.28 -3.08
CA LEU A 291 14.53 -3.81 -1.80
C LEU A 291 15.50 -4.80 -1.17
N LYS A 292 15.15 -6.10 -1.15
CA LYS A 292 16.05 -7.19 -0.72
C LYS A 292 17.34 -7.22 -1.54
N ALA A 293 17.30 -6.85 -2.82
CA ALA A 293 18.50 -6.75 -3.65
C ALA A 293 19.37 -5.51 -3.37
N GLY A 294 18.95 -4.61 -2.47
CA GLY A 294 19.65 -3.38 -2.11
C GLY A 294 19.38 -2.20 -3.06
N VAL A 295 18.29 -2.24 -3.82
CA VAL A 295 17.91 -1.20 -4.79
C VAL A 295 16.83 -0.29 -4.22
N VAL A 296 16.93 1.02 -4.48
CA VAL A 296 16.01 2.02 -3.93
C VAL A 296 14.87 2.35 -4.93
N PRO A 297 13.61 1.94 -4.68
CA PRO A 297 12.46 2.38 -5.46
C PRO A 297 12.02 3.80 -5.07
N VAL A 298 11.92 4.70 -6.05
CA VAL A 298 11.50 6.10 -5.89
C VAL A 298 10.42 6.44 -6.89
N PHE A 299 9.16 6.48 -6.44
CA PHE A 299 7.98 6.41 -7.31
C PHE A 299 7.03 7.59 -7.07
N ALA A 300 6.34 8.04 -8.12
CA ALA A 300 5.37 9.14 -8.05
C ALA A 300 4.08 8.75 -7.30
N ILE A 301 3.58 9.60 -6.40
CA ILE A 301 2.39 9.29 -5.57
C ILE A 301 1.04 9.43 -6.31
N GLY A 302 1.01 10.11 -7.45
CA GLY A 302 -0.18 10.37 -8.26
C GLY A 302 -0.59 11.85 -8.33
N ASN A 303 -1.45 12.16 -9.30
CA ASN A 303 -1.97 13.50 -9.59
C ASN A 303 -3.51 13.56 -9.38
N PHE A 304 -4.04 12.84 -8.39
CA PHE A 304 -5.48 12.68 -8.16
C PHE A 304 -6.01 13.52 -6.97
N GLY A 305 -5.21 14.46 -6.45
CA GLY A 305 -5.63 15.44 -5.44
C GLY A 305 -6.65 16.47 -5.97
N PRO A 306 -7.22 17.34 -5.10
CA PRO A 306 -6.75 17.66 -3.75
C PRO A 306 -7.40 16.88 -2.61
N THR A 307 -8.29 15.91 -2.89
CA THR A 307 -8.95 15.15 -1.82
C THR A 307 -7.95 14.27 -1.05
N ALA A 308 -8.24 14.01 0.22
CA ALA A 308 -7.57 12.96 0.99
C ALA A 308 -7.80 11.58 0.35
N SER A 309 -6.95 10.61 0.70
CA SER A 309 -7.01 9.23 0.19
C SER A 309 -7.00 9.10 -1.35
N SER A 310 -6.26 9.99 -2.02
CA SER A 310 -6.17 10.09 -3.48
C SER A 310 -4.90 9.47 -4.05
N THR A 311 -4.13 8.72 -3.27
CA THR A 311 -2.85 8.12 -3.71
C THR A 311 -3.02 7.00 -4.74
N GLY A 312 -1.98 6.76 -5.55
CA GLY A 312 -1.93 5.65 -6.50
C GLY A 312 -0.72 4.73 -6.31
N SER A 313 -0.88 3.47 -6.70
CA SER A 313 0.22 2.49 -6.78
C SER A 313 1.04 2.67 -8.06
N PRO A 314 2.34 2.33 -8.06
CA PRO A 314 3.09 1.75 -6.93
C PRO A 314 3.62 2.79 -5.92
N GLY A 315 3.48 4.10 -6.16
CA GLY A 315 4.01 5.16 -5.28
C GLY A 315 3.49 5.15 -3.84
N ASN A 316 2.29 4.62 -3.61
CA ASN A 316 1.68 4.53 -2.29
C ASN A 316 2.05 3.27 -1.48
N ILE A 317 2.84 2.33 -2.03
CA ILE A 317 3.33 1.14 -1.31
C ILE A 317 4.17 1.59 -0.11
N PRO A 318 3.93 1.10 1.13
CA PRO A 318 4.63 1.57 2.33
C PRO A 318 6.17 1.51 2.19
N ASP A 319 6.67 0.45 1.56
CA ASP A 319 8.10 0.20 1.42
C ASP A 319 8.82 1.02 0.32
N VAL A 320 8.12 1.74 -0.57
CA VAL A 320 8.77 2.62 -1.57
C VAL A 320 8.98 4.03 -1.05
N ILE A 321 9.90 4.79 -1.64
CA ILE A 321 9.96 6.24 -1.46
C ILE A 321 8.90 6.86 -2.38
N GLY A 322 7.71 7.12 -1.83
CA GLY A 322 6.58 7.75 -2.51
C GLY A 322 6.70 9.27 -2.49
N VAL A 323 6.71 9.90 -3.66
CA VAL A 323 7.05 11.33 -3.81
C VAL A 323 5.84 12.16 -4.25
N GLY A 324 5.50 13.17 -3.45
CA GLY A 324 4.50 14.20 -3.76
C GLY A 324 5.10 15.45 -4.40
N ALA A 325 4.25 16.30 -4.97
CA ALA A 325 4.66 17.52 -5.65
C ALA A 325 4.40 18.77 -4.79
N VAL A 326 5.41 19.63 -4.68
CA VAL A 326 5.30 21.02 -4.18
C VAL A 326 5.57 22.05 -5.27
N ASP A 327 5.08 23.26 -5.09
CA ASP A 327 5.40 24.42 -5.92
C ASP A 327 6.73 25.09 -5.51
N LYS A 328 7.06 26.21 -6.17
CA LYS A 328 8.29 26.99 -5.91
C LYS A 328 8.38 27.62 -4.52
N ASP A 329 7.27 27.68 -3.78
CA ASP A 329 7.18 28.26 -2.44
C ASP A 329 7.06 27.17 -1.36
N GLY A 330 7.21 25.89 -1.76
CA GLY A 330 7.12 24.72 -0.87
C GLY A 330 5.69 24.28 -0.55
N ASN A 331 4.67 24.88 -1.17
CA ASN A 331 3.27 24.50 -0.91
C ASN A 331 2.91 23.23 -1.68
N VAL A 332 2.10 22.36 -1.06
CA VAL A 332 1.60 21.15 -1.73
C VAL A 332 0.78 21.51 -2.96
N ALA A 333 1.14 20.96 -4.12
CA ALA A 333 0.40 21.19 -5.35
C ALA A 333 -1.05 20.71 -5.20
N SER A 334 -2.03 21.44 -5.76
CA SER A 334 -3.45 21.06 -5.68
C SER A 334 -3.67 19.64 -6.18
N PHE A 335 -3.06 19.28 -7.32
CA PHE A 335 -3.16 17.96 -7.91
C PHE A 335 -2.40 16.85 -7.17
N SER A 336 -1.41 17.17 -6.33
CA SER A 336 -0.58 16.13 -5.69
C SER A 336 -1.49 15.20 -4.89
N SER A 337 -1.41 13.91 -5.15
CA SER A 337 -2.19 12.95 -4.38
C SER A 337 -1.78 12.99 -2.91
N ARG A 338 -2.78 12.79 -2.04
CA ARG A 338 -2.68 12.92 -0.59
C ARG A 338 -3.13 11.63 0.09
N GLY A 339 -2.47 11.30 1.20
CA GLY A 339 -2.93 10.26 2.11
C GLY A 339 -4.19 10.69 2.90
N PRO A 340 -4.59 9.91 3.93
CA PRO A 340 -4.03 8.61 4.28
C PRO A 340 -4.20 7.57 3.17
N VAL A 341 -3.34 6.56 3.09
CA VAL A 341 -3.59 5.38 2.26
C VAL A 341 -3.87 4.18 3.16
N ALA A 342 -5.08 3.64 3.06
CA ALA A 342 -5.42 2.36 3.68
C ALA A 342 -4.93 1.24 2.76
N TRP A 343 -4.06 0.36 3.27
CA TRP A 343 -3.70 -0.88 2.60
C TRP A 343 -4.43 -2.04 3.27
N THR A 344 -4.96 -2.94 2.45
CA THR A 344 -5.51 -4.23 2.87
C THR A 344 -4.80 -5.32 2.07
N GLY A 345 -4.31 -6.36 2.74
CA GLY A 345 -3.58 -7.49 2.13
C GLY A 345 -2.12 -7.56 2.55
N ALA A 346 -1.18 -7.54 1.58
CA ALA A 346 0.26 -7.69 1.83
C ALA A 346 0.85 -6.66 2.82
N TYR A 347 0.19 -5.50 2.96
CA TYR A 347 0.26 -4.66 4.15
C TYR A 347 -1.16 -4.49 4.68
N SER A 348 -1.33 -4.44 6.00
CA SER A 348 -2.56 -4.00 6.67
C SER A 348 -2.26 -2.72 7.42
N GLY A 349 -3.18 -1.76 7.41
CA GLY A 349 -3.04 -0.50 8.13
C GLY A 349 -3.31 0.75 7.30
N VAL A 350 -3.36 1.89 8.00
CA VAL A 350 -3.44 3.22 7.41
C VAL A 350 -2.07 3.89 7.46
N PHE A 351 -1.50 4.15 6.29
CA PHE A 351 -0.17 4.71 6.13
C PHE A 351 -0.25 6.17 5.69
N THR A 352 0.58 7.02 6.31
CA THR A 352 0.79 8.39 5.85
C THR A 352 1.65 8.37 4.58
N LYS A 353 1.08 8.88 3.47
CA LYS A 353 1.76 9.09 2.18
C LYS A 353 1.41 10.49 1.63
N PRO A 354 2.24 11.13 0.79
CA PRO A 354 3.57 10.68 0.34
C PRO A 354 4.59 10.58 1.50
N ASP A 355 5.76 10.01 1.27
CA ASP A 355 6.84 10.01 2.28
C ASP A 355 7.57 11.33 2.34
N ILE A 356 7.75 11.95 1.18
CA ILE A 356 8.45 13.22 0.97
C ILE A 356 7.78 13.99 -0.16
N ALA A 357 8.08 15.29 -0.24
CA ALA A 357 7.80 16.10 -1.40
C ALA A 357 9.09 16.52 -2.12
N ALA A 358 8.96 16.84 -3.40
CA ALA A 358 9.96 17.55 -4.18
C ALA A 358 9.26 18.51 -5.16
N PRO A 359 9.98 19.49 -5.73
CA PRO A 359 9.43 20.39 -6.74
C PRO A 359 8.74 19.64 -7.88
N GLY A 360 7.49 20.00 -8.18
CA GLY A 360 6.68 19.30 -9.18
C GLY A 360 5.71 20.19 -9.96
N VAL A 361 5.84 21.51 -9.89
CA VAL A 361 4.97 22.48 -10.58
C VAL A 361 5.80 23.34 -11.54
N ALA A 362 5.40 23.42 -12.81
CA ALA A 362 6.09 24.20 -13.84
C ALA A 362 7.59 23.86 -13.96
N ILE A 363 7.91 22.56 -13.90
CA ILE A 363 9.29 22.05 -13.96
C ILE A 363 9.76 22.00 -15.41
N THR A 364 10.76 22.81 -15.74
CA THR A 364 11.41 22.80 -17.06
C THR A 364 12.46 21.70 -17.13
N SER A 365 12.34 20.82 -18.14
CA SER A 365 13.33 19.76 -18.45
C SER A 365 13.36 19.49 -19.96
N SER A 366 14.20 18.57 -20.40
CA SER A 366 14.36 18.15 -21.80
C SER A 366 13.05 17.63 -22.40
N PHE A 367 12.86 17.90 -23.69
CA PHE A 367 11.81 17.33 -24.54
C PHE A 367 12.45 16.67 -25.78
N PRO A 368 11.74 15.78 -26.49
CA PRO A 368 12.21 15.20 -27.74
C PRO A 368 12.61 16.26 -28.78
N GLY A 369 13.50 15.89 -29.70
CA GLY A 369 14.12 16.80 -30.67
C GLY A 369 15.20 17.71 -30.07
N GLY A 370 15.67 17.41 -28.85
CA GLY A 370 16.61 18.25 -28.10
C GLY A 370 16.02 19.55 -27.56
N GLY A 371 14.69 19.68 -27.55
CA GLY A 371 13.97 20.83 -27.02
C GLY A 371 13.84 20.84 -25.49
N TYR A 372 13.05 21.79 -24.98
CA TYR A 372 12.68 21.89 -23.58
C TYR A 372 11.16 22.13 -23.44
N GLY A 373 10.61 21.75 -22.30
CA GLY A 373 9.22 21.99 -21.97
C GLY A 373 8.97 21.97 -20.47
N SER A 374 7.88 22.63 -20.06
CA SER A 374 7.47 22.73 -18.66
C SER A 374 6.30 21.80 -18.38
N LEU A 375 6.48 20.91 -17.39
CA LEU A 375 5.45 19.96 -16.94
C LEU A 375 5.15 20.14 -15.44
N SER A 376 3.94 19.73 -15.05
CA SER A 376 3.50 19.71 -13.65
C SER A 376 2.92 18.34 -13.29
N GLY A 377 3.45 17.72 -12.23
CA GLY A 377 3.07 16.40 -11.76
C GLY A 377 3.98 15.87 -10.63
N SER A 378 3.47 14.92 -9.85
CA SER A 378 4.31 14.06 -9.00
C SER A 378 5.33 13.26 -9.84
N SER A 379 5.03 13.05 -11.13
CA SER A 379 5.93 12.52 -12.15
C SER A 379 7.21 13.33 -12.37
N GLN A 380 7.23 14.62 -12.04
CA GLN A 380 8.44 15.47 -12.08
C GLN A 380 9.15 15.47 -10.73
N ALA A 381 8.40 15.44 -9.62
CA ALA A 381 8.95 15.37 -8.28
C ALA A 381 9.71 14.06 -8.01
N ALA A 382 9.19 12.92 -8.50
CA ALA A 382 9.82 11.60 -8.34
C ALA A 382 11.25 11.50 -8.90
N PRO A 383 11.55 11.86 -10.17
CA PRO A 383 12.91 11.82 -10.69
C PRO A 383 13.83 12.84 -10.02
N ILE A 384 13.31 13.99 -9.57
CA ILE A 384 14.11 14.94 -8.78
C ILE A 384 14.59 14.29 -7.46
N ALA A 385 13.69 13.59 -6.76
CA ALA A 385 14.05 12.82 -5.56
C ALA A 385 14.95 11.61 -5.86
N ALA A 386 14.72 10.89 -6.97
CA ALA A 386 15.53 9.73 -7.37
C ALA A 386 16.95 10.15 -7.75
N GLY A 387 17.12 11.30 -8.40
CA GLY A 387 18.42 11.92 -8.65
C GLY A 387 19.11 12.34 -7.35
N ALA A 388 18.38 12.87 -6.36
CA ALA A 388 18.95 13.16 -5.03
C ALA A 388 19.45 11.88 -4.33
N VAL A 389 18.68 10.79 -4.39
CA VAL A 389 19.11 9.46 -3.91
C VAL A 389 20.36 8.98 -4.66
N ALA A 390 20.44 9.18 -5.97
CA ALA A 390 21.64 8.82 -6.75
C ALA A 390 22.87 9.65 -6.34
N VAL A 391 22.72 10.95 -6.04
CA VAL A 391 23.82 11.75 -5.47
C VAL A 391 24.24 11.22 -4.10
N MET A 392 23.30 10.85 -3.21
CA MET A 392 23.60 10.26 -1.90
C MET A 392 24.37 8.93 -2.01
N LEU A 393 23.95 8.05 -2.93
CA LEU A 393 24.62 6.76 -3.17
C LEU A 393 26.01 6.92 -3.81
N GLY A 394 26.20 7.90 -4.70
CA GLY A 394 27.51 8.22 -5.28
C GLY A 394 28.46 8.86 -4.27
N ALA A 395 27.93 9.68 -3.36
CA ALA A 395 28.70 10.30 -2.28
C ALA A 395 29.13 9.30 -1.18
N LYS A 396 28.31 8.26 -0.93
CA LYS A 396 28.60 7.19 0.03
C LYS A 396 28.20 5.81 -0.52
N PRO A 397 29.04 5.20 -1.38
CA PRO A 397 28.78 3.88 -1.94
C PRO A 397 28.60 2.81 -0.86
N GLY A 398 27.69 1.87 -1.10
CA GLY A 398 27.35 0.80 -0.14
C GLY A 398 26.39 1.21 0.98
N THR A 399 25.87 2.45 0.99
CA THR A 399 24.80 2.85 1.92
C THR A 399 23.53 2.02 1.70
N SER A 400 22.94 1.51 2.77
CA SER A 400 21.72 0.70 2.71
C SER A 400 20.47 1.52 2.37
N VAL A 401 19.44 0.85 1.85
CA VAL A 401 18.15 1.50 1.51
C VAL A 401 17.55 2.22 2.72
N ASP A 402 17.61 1.62 3.90
CA ASP A 402 17.06 2.22 5.12
C ASP A 402 17.85 3.44 5.58
N ALA A 403 19.18 3.43 5.43
CA ALA A 403 20.02 4.61 5.73
C ALA A 403 19.75 5.76 4.73
N ILE A 404 19.52 5.45 3.45
CA ILE A 404 19.07 6.43 2.45
C ILE A 404 17.71 7.03 2.85
N LYS A 405 16.71 6.18 3.15
CA LYS A 405 15.38 6.62 3.60
C LYS A 405 15.47 7.49 4.85
N GLN A 406 16.16 7.01 5.90
CA GLN A 406 16.32 7.73 7.16
C GLN A 406 17.00 9.09 6.98
N ALA A 407 18.06 9.17 6.17
CA ALA A 407 18.75 10.41 5.87
C ALA A 407 17.84 11.40 5.13
N LEU A 408 17.11 10.92 4.11
CA LEU A 408 16.19 11.75 3.32
C LEU A 408 15.02 12.25 4.17
N TYR A 409 14.37 11.36 4.92
CA TYR A 409 13.19 11.67 5.75
C TYR A 409 13.52 12.58 6.94
N SER A 410 14.61 12.31 7.67
CA SER A 410 15.00 13.11 8.85
C SER A 410 15.68 14.44 8.50
N SER A 411 15.85 14.75 7.22
CA SER A 411 16.43 16.00 6.71
C SER A 411 15.42 16.91 6.00
N ALA A 412 14.25 16.37 5.65
CA ALA A 412 13.20 17.07 4.92
C ALA A 412 12.52 18.17 5.76
N SER A 413 11.87 19.12 5.08
CA SER A 413 11.50 20.43 5.64
C SER A 413 10.53 20.40 6.82
N ASN A 414 9.80 19.30 7.04
CA ASN A 414 8.79 19.17 8.07
C ASN A 414 9.32 18.56 9.39
N ASN A 415 10.64 18.61 9.62
CA ASN A 415 11.29 18.30 10.91
C ASN A 415 10.86 16.96 11.57
N GLY A 416 10.62 15.92 10.75
CA GLY A 416 10.19 14.60 11.22
C GLY A 416 8.67 14.41 11.43
N GLN A 417 7.86 15.46 11.32
CA GLN A 417 6.40 15.42 11.51
C GLN A 417 5.66 14.94 10.26
N LYS A 418 5.69 13.64 9.95
CA LYS A 418 5.11 13.10 8.70
C LYS A 418 3.61 13.45 8.55
N ASN A 419 3.20 14.07 7.44
CA ASN A 419 1.81 14.45 7.16
C ASN A 419 1.28 13.91 5.82
N ASN A 420 -0.05 13.89 5.63
CA ASN A 420 -0.71 13.33 4.44
C ASN A 420 -0.64 14.18 3.15
N ASN A 421 -0.06 15.38 3.20
CA ASN A 421 0.11 16.29 2.07
C ASN A 421 1.52 16.22 1.45
N THR A 422 2.55 16.32 2.29
CA THR A 422 3.97 16.42 1.89
C THR A 422 4.87 15.40 2.57
N GLY A 423 4.32 14.49 3.37
CA GLY A 423 5.10 13.52 4.14
C GLY A 423 5.98 14.21 5.17
N TYR A 424 7.27 13.86 5.18
CA TYR A 424 8.32 14.54 5.95
C TYR A 424 8.71 15.93 5.39
N GLY A 425 8.03 16.42 4.35
CA GLY A 425 8.25 17.72 3.75
C GLY A 425 9.10 17.66 2.49
N GLU A 426 9.51 18.82 2.00
CA GLU A 426 10.40 18.95 0.86
C GLU A 426 11.81 18.46 1.20
N ILE A 427 12.43 17.70 0.30
CA ILE A 427 13.78 17.17 0.48
C ILE A 427 14.87 18.25 0.47
N SER A 428 15.93 18.02 1.24
CA SER A 428 17.13 18.87 1.26
C SER A 428 18.37 18.00 1.11
N LEU A 429 18.94 17.97 -0.11
CA LEU A 429 20.09 17.12 -0.44
C LEU A 429 21.35 17.43 0.41
N PRO A 430 21.74 18.70 0.67
CA PRO A 430 22.81 19.03 1.61
C PRO A 430 22.61 18.42 3.00
N LYS A 431 21.40 18.56 3.57
CA LYS A 431 21.09 18.01 4.91
C LYS A 431 21.05 16.48 4.89
N ALA A 432 20.53 15.86 3.83
CA ALA A 432 20.51 14.41 3.67
C ALA A 432 21.93 13.82 3.57
N LEU A 433 22.82 14.46 2.81
CA LEU A 433 24.25 14.13 2.76
C LEU A 433 24.90 14.28 4.15
N GLY A 434 24.59 15.37 4.87
CA GLY A 434 25.03 15.58 6.25
C GLY A 434 24.59 14.46 7.21
N LYS A 435 23.36 13.93 7.08
CA LYS A 435 22.88 12.76 7.86
C LYS A 435 23.65 11.47 7.55
N LEU A 436 24.26 11.35 6.37
CA LEU A 436 25.16 10.25 6.01
C LEU A 436 26.62 10.48 6.45
N GLY A 437 26.94 11.63 7.04
CA GLY A 437 28.30 12.03 7.40
C GLY A 437 29.10 12.67 6.25
N VAL A 438 28.43 13.07 5.17
CA VAL A 438 29.05 13.74 4.02
C VAL A 438 28.91 15.25 4.17
N ASN A 439 30.03 15.97 4.25
CA ASN A 439 30.03 17.43 4.39
C ASN A 439 30.15 18.11 3.01
N VAL A 440 29.11 18.84 2.59
CA VAL A 440 29.11 19.60 1.33
C VAL A 440 29.90 20.91 1.39
N SER A 441 30.34 21.35 2.57
CA SER A 441 31.30 22.47 2.70
C SER A 441 32.76 22.05 2.44
N ALA A 442 33.01 20.75 2.21
CA ALA A 442 34.31 20.23 1.81
C ALA A 442 34.24 19.65 0.38
N PRO A 443 35.31 19.74 -0.43
CA PRO A 443 35.35 19.06 -1.72
C PRO A 443 35.17 17.55 -1.56
N ALA A 444 34.40 16.93 -2.44
CA ALA A 444 34.28 15.48 -2.52
C ALA A 444 35.67 14.84 -2.66
N PRO A 445 35.92 13.68 -2.00
CA PRO A 445 37.16 12.94 -2.22
C PRO A 445 37.38 12.66 -3.71
N ALA A 446 38.62 12.74 -4.16
CA ALA A 446 38.97 12.31 -5.52
C ALA A 446 38.45 10.87 -5.72
N PRO A 447 37.84 10.55 -6.88
CA PRO A 447 37.34 9.20 -7.14
C PRO A 447 38.45 8.18 -6.89
N ALA A 448 38.14 7.12 -6.14
CA ALA A 448 39.06 5.99 -6.03
C ALA A 448 39.41 5.53 -7.47
N PRO A 449 40.68 5.29 -7.79
CA PRO A 449 41.06 4.88 -9.13
C PRO A 449 40.28 3.63 -9.49
N THR A 450 39.53 3.69 -10.59
CA THR A 450 38.82 2.52 -11.13
C THR A 450 39.81 1.36 -11.17
N PRO A 451 39.50 0.20 -10.56
CA PRO A 451 40.34 -0.98 -10.70
C PRO A 451 40.62 -1.19 -12.19
N ALA A 452 41.90 -1.27 -12.56
CA ALA A 452 42.27 -1.52 -13.93
C ALA A 452 41.51 -2.76 -14.41
N PRO A 453 40.84 -2.73 -15.58
CA PRO A 453 40.09 -3.88 -16.06
C PRO A 453 41.03 -5.07 -16.08
N THR A 454 40.60 -6.19 -15.47
CA THR A 454 41.31 -7.46 -15.59
C THR A 454 41.58 -7.68 -17.08
N PRO A 455 42.84 -7.83 -17.52
CA PRO A 455 43.14 -7.94 -18.94
C PRO A 455 42.31 -9.06 -19.54
N ALA A 456 41.53 -8.73 -20.57
CA ALA A 456 40.85 -9.75 -21.35
C ALA A 456 41.92 -10.72 -21.88
N PRO A 457 41.70 -12.04 -21.84
CA PRO A 457 42.66 -12.99 -22.40
C PRO A 457 42.86 -12.65 -23.87
N THR A 458 44.11 -12.33 -24.24
CA THR A 458 44.47 -11.91 -25.60
C THR A 458 43.98 -12.96 -26.61
N PRO A 459 43.05 -12.61 -27.52
CA PRO A 459 42.61 -13.56 -28.53
C PRO A 459 43.78 -13.89 -29.46
N THR A 460 44.03 -15.19 -29.66
CA THR A 460 45.01 -15.67 -30.64
C THR A 460 44.67 -15.11 -32.03
N PRO A 461 45.64 -14.54 -32.78
CA PRO A 461 45.35 -13.96 -34.08
C PRO A 461 44.82 -15.01 -35.07
N ALA A 462 43.61 -14.77 -35.61
CA ALA A 462 43.11 -15.50 -36.76
C ALA A 462 43.75 -14.95 -38.06
N PRO A 463 44.03 -15.80 -39.07
CA PRO A 463 44.74 -15.38 -40.28
C PRO A 463 43.90 -14.47 -41.19
N THR A 464 44.60 -13.53 -41.84
CA THR A 464 44.05 -12.48 -42.71
C THR A 464 43.43 -13.02 -44.00
N PRO A 465 42.17 -12.70 -44.34
CA PRO A 465 41.62 -12.89 -45.68
C PRO A 465 41.95 -11.71 -46.62
N THR A 466 42.22 -12.04 -47.89
CA THR A 466 42.60 -11.15 -49.00
C THR A 466 41.47 -10.18 -49.43
N PRO A 467 41.77 -8.92 -49.83
CA PRO A 467 40.75 -7.95 -50.24
C PRO A 467 40.22 -8.15 -51.67
N ALA A 468 38.97 -7.73 -51.91
CA ALA A 468 38.33 -7.62 -53.23
C ALA A 468 37.88 -6.16 -53.51
N PRO A 469 37.73 -5.73 -54.78
CA PRO A 469 37.87 -4.31 -55.17
C PRO A 469 36.57 -3.48 -55.26
N VAL A 470 36.76 -2.15 -55.36
CA VAL A 470 35.75 -1.06 -55.39
C VAL A 470 35.37 -0.62 -56.82
N PRO A 471 34.07 -0.43 -57.13
CA PRO A 471 33.49 0.82 -57.71
C PRO A 471 32.05 1.13 -57.18
N ALA A 472 31.30 2.22 -57.47
CA ALA A 472 31.48 3.60 -57.96
C ALA A 472 30.19 4.44 -57.61
N PRO A 473 30.11 5.80 -57.73
CA PRO A 473 29.14 6.60 -56.94
C PRO A 473 28.03 7.42 -57.67
N THR A 474 26.93 7.73 -56.95
CA THR A 474 25.94 8.87 -57.11
C THR A 474 25.06 8.92 -58.40
N PRO A 475 23.96 9.74 -58.54
CA PRO A 475 23.43 10.85 -57.71
C PRO A 475 21.89 10.94 -57.46
N THR A 476 21.44 11.97 -56.71
CA THR A 476 20.04 12.48 -56.48
C THR A 476 19.61 13.50 -57.57
N PRO A 477 18.29 13.86 -57.81
CA PRO A 477 17.49 14.76 -56.95
C PRO A 477 15.91 14.68 -56.99
N THR A 478 15.26 15.53 -56.17
CA THR A 478 13.81 15.91 -55.93
C THR A 478 13.15 16.64 -57.15
N PRO A 479 11.79 16.84 -57.35
CA PRO A 479 10.77 17.45 -56.42
C PRO A 479 9.25 17.05 -56.55
N ALA A 480 8.35 17.76 -55.84
CA ALA A 480 6.86 17.66 -55.82
C ALA A 480 6.15 18.76 -56.68
N PRO A 481 4.79 18.81 -56.92
CA PRO A 481 3.75 19.15 -55.90
C PRO A 481 2.27 18.63 -56.10
N THR A 482 1.37 19.14 -55.24
CA THR A 482 -0.12 19.00 -55.00
C THR A 482 -1.07 19.35 -56.18
N PRO A 483 -2.43 19.07 -56.18
CA PRO A 483 -3.44 19.75 -55.31
C PRO A 483 -4.76 18.98 -54.92
N THR A 484 -5.63 19.71 -54.20
CA THR A 484 -6.85 19.37 -53.41
C THR A 484 -8.20 19.45 -54.17
N PRO A 485 -9.33 18.96 -53.58
CA PRO A 485 -10.58 19.76 -53.56
C PRO A 485 -11.29 19.85 -52.18
N ALA A 486 -12.18 20.85 -52.05
CA ALA A 486 -12.71 21.41 -50.79
C ALA A 486 -14.18 21.00 -50.44
N PRO A 487 -14.72 21.33 -49.24
CA PRO A 487 -15.99 20.78 -48.74
C PRO A 487 -17.25 21.65 -49.01
N ALA A 488 -18.42 21.07 -48.78
CA ALA A 488 -19.77 21.69 -48.87
C ALA A 488 -20.68 21.16 -47.71
N PRO A 489 -21.87 21.74 -47.42
CA PRO A 489 -22.06 22.50 -46.19
C PRO A 489 -22.89 21.83 -45.07
N THR A 490 -22.79 22.43 -43.88
CA THR A 490 -23.44 22.01 -42.62
C THR A 490 -24.95 22.32 -42.56
N PRO A 491 -25.81 21.37 -42.12
CA PRO A 491 -27.15 21.67 -41.63
C PRO A 491 -27.19 21.87 -40.11
N THR A 492 -27.95 22.88 -39.67
CA THR A 492 -28.15 23.25 -38.25
C THR A 492 -29.02 22.24 -37.48
N PRO A 493 -28.72 21.92 -36.20
CA PRO A 493 -29.61 21.10 -35.37
C PRO A 493 -30.83 21.88 -34.82
N PRO A 494 -32.06 21.32 -34.87
CA PRO A 494 -33.24 21.83 -34.15
C PRO A 494 -33.22 21.42 -32.65
N PRO A 495 -34.15 21.90 -31.79
CA PRO A 495 -33.88 22.08 -30.37
C PRO A 495 -33.84 20.80 -29.50
N ALA A 496 -33.18 20.92 -28.35
CA ALA A 496 -32.86 19.81 -27.46
C ALA A 496 -34.09 19.12 -26.83
N ASN A 497 -34.17 17.80 -27.02
CA ASN A 497 -35.00 16.89 -26.25
C ASN A 497 -34.32 16.60 -24.89
N THR A 498 -35.00 16.87 -23.79
CA THR A 498 -34.46 16.82 -22.41
C THR A 498 -34.39 15.42 -21.79
N ASN A 499 -34.70 14.34 -22.52
CA ASN A 499 -34.72 12.98 -21.99
C ASN A 499 -33.39 12.20 -22.12
N ASN A 500 -32.30 12.83 -22.58
CA ASN A 500 -31.06 12.14 -22.96
C ASN A 500 -29.87 12.33 -21.99
N VAL A 501 -30.14 12.70 -20.73
CA VAL A 501 -29.11 12.73 -19.69
C VAL A 501 -28.89 11.31 -19.18
N VAL A 502 -27.73 10.72 -19.50
CA VAL A 502 -27.35 9.36 -19.07
C VAL A 502 -27.41 9.26 -17.53
N PRO A 503 -28.05 8.23 -16.94
CA PRO A 503 -28.06 8.05 -15.49
C PRO A 503 -26.71 7.52 -14.95
N PRO A 504 -26.36 7.81 -13.68
CA PRO A 504 -25.27 7.12 -13.02
C PRO A 504 -25.59 5.62 -12.85
N VAL A 505 -24.56 4.77 -12.87
CA VAL A 505 -24.73 3.30 -12.87
C VAL A 505 -25.56 2.83 -11.68
N GLY A 506 -26.65 2.11 -11.98
CA GLY A 506 -27.57 1.58 -10.98
C GLY A 506 -28.66 2.56 -10.52
N TYR A 507 -28.80 3.73 -11.12
CA TYR A 507 -29.91 4.67 -10.89
C TYR A 507 -30.83 4.73 -12.11
N THR A 508 -32.11 5.04 -11.89
CA THR A 508 -33.13 5.29 -12.91
C THR A 508 -33.50 6.76 -12.96
N PHE A 509 -33.76 7.30 -14.16
CA PHE A 509 -34.25 8.67 -14.32
C PHE A 509 -35.54 8.90 -13.51
N CYS A 510 -35.64 10.07 -12.89
CA CYS A 510 -36.74 10.43 -12.01
C CYS A 510 -37.39 11.77 -12.39
N ALA A 511 -36.61 12.82 -12.64
CA ALA A 511 -37.13 14.12 -13.09
C ALA A 511 -36.07 14.92 -13.88
N PRO A 512 -36.46 15.74 -14.87
CA PRO A 512 -35.55 16.71 -15.49
C PRO A 512 -35.26 17.88 -14.52
N GLU A 513 -34.19 18.63 -14.76
CA GLU A 513 -33.88 19.86 -14.02
C GLU A 513 -35.07 20.86 -14.07
N GLY A 514 -35.45 21.37 -12.90
CA GLY A 514 -36.68 22.15 -12.67
C GLY A 514 -37.90 21.32 -12.25
N GLY A 515 -37.89 20.00 -12.44
CA GLY A 515 -38.97 19.09 -12.05
C GLY A 515 -38.97 18.69 -10.57
N ALA A 516 -39.85 17.75 -10.20
CA ALA A 516 -39.94 17.19 -8.86
C ALA A 516 -39.87 15.65 -8.89
N CYS A 517 -39.11 15.08 -7.97
CA CYS A 517 -38.94 13.64 -7.78
C CYS A 517 -39.84 13.16 -6.64
N ASN A 518 -40.95 12.48 -6.97
CA ASN A 518 -41.95 12.05 -6.00
C ASN A 518 -41.83 10.55 -5.70
N PHE A 519 -41.60 10.19 -4.44
CA PHE A 519 -41.57 8.82 -3.91
C PHE A 519 -41.83 8.85 -2.40
N SER A 520 -41.96 7.69 -1.75
CA SER A 520 -42.12 7.58 -0.29
C SER A 520 -41.03 6.72 0.37
N GLY A 521 -40.71 7.05 1.62
CA GLY A 521 -39.61 6.48 2.39
C GLY A 521 -38.25 6.99 1.94
N GLU A 522 -37.19 6.47 2.57
CA GLU A 522 -35.81 6.88 2.29
C GLU A 522 -35.27 6.23 1.00
N ARG A 523 -34.62 7.01 0.12
CA ARG A 523 -33.96 6.56 -1.11
C ARG A 523 -32.65 7.28 -1.34
N LEU A 524 -31.70 6.57 -1.97
CA LEU A 524 -30.53 7.21 -2.57
C LEU A 524 -30.93 7.89 -3.88
N ALA A 525 -30.59 9.17 -3.98
CA ALA A 525 -30.87 10.04 -5.11
C ALA A 525 -29.57 10.61 -5.69
N ALA A 526 -29.62 11.08 -6.93
CA ALA A 526 -28.52 11.78 -7.57
C ALA A 526 -29.02 12.90 -8.51
N PHE A 527 -28.25 13.97 -8.66
CA PHE A 527 -28.52 15.11 -9.55
C PHE A 527 -27.28 15.46 -10.37
N GLY A 528 -27.40 15.57 -11.69
CA GLY A 528 -26.27 15.95 -12.55
C GLY A 528 -26.41 15.52 -14.01
N ALA A 529 -25.29 15.48 -14.73
CA ALA A 529 -25.19 15.13 -16.15
C ALA A 529 -23.76 14.71 -16.53
N ASN A 530 -23.58 14.14 -17.73
CA ASN A 530 -22.27 13.93 -18.37
C ASN A 530 -21.21 13.23 -17.48
N GLY A 531 -21.60 12.23 -16.69
CA GLY A 531 -20.70 11.51 -15.80
C GLY A 531 -20.38 12.22 -14.47
N ARG A 532 -20.99 13.38 -14.20
CA ARG A 532 -20.83 14.16 -12.96
C ARG A 532 -22.18 14.35 -12.27
N TYR A 533 -22.31 13.78 -11.09
CA TYR A 533 -23.53 13.83 -10.28
C TYR A 533 -23.18 14.12 -8.82
N LEU A 534 -23.97 14.96 -8.18
CA LEU A 534 -24.11 14.98 -6.73
C LEU A 534 -24.99 13.80 -6.33
N SER A 535 -24.70 13.15 -5.21
CA SER A 535 -25.51 12.06 -4.66
C SER A 535 -25.80 12.30 -3.18
N GLY A 536 -26.95 11.80 -2.74
CA GLY A 536 -27.43 12.04 -1.39
C GLY A 536 -28.62 11.14 -1.07
N THR A 537 -29.06 11.20 0.18
CA THR A 537 -30.24 10.48 0.66
C THR A 537 -31.40 11.45 0.77
N ALA A 538 -32.54 11.10 0.19
CA ALA A 538 -33.77 11.89 0.25
C ALA A 538 -34.94 11.03 0.73
N THR A 539 -35.89 11.66 1.41
CA THR A 539 -37.02 11.00 2.08
C THR A 539 -38.30 11.70 1.67
N ASP A 540 -39.28 10.93 1.20
CA ASP A 540 -40.61 11.42 0.78
C ASP A 540 -40.61 12.46 -0.38
N GLY A 541 -39.58 12.39 -1.23
CA GLY A 541 -39.44 13.22 -2.45
C GLY A 541 -38.55 14.46 -2.29
N PHE A 542 -38.25 15.13 -3.40
CA PHE A 542 -37.42 16.36 -3.44
C PHE A 542 -37.57 17.12 -4.77
N LYS A 543 -37.11 18.38 -4.82
CA LYS A 543 -37.09 19.18 -6.06
C LYS A 543 -35.80 18.99 -6.86
N CYS A 544 -35.92 18.80 -8.16
CA CYS A 544 -34.76 18.62 -9.04
C CYS A 544 -34.12 19.96 -9.45
N THR A 545 -33.49 20.66 -8.50
CA THR A 545 -32.90 21.98 -8.74
C THR A 545 -31.53 22.13 -8.08
N VAL A 546 -30.69 23.00 -8.66
CA VAL A 546 -29.38 23.38 -8.08
C VAL A 546 -29.50 23.88 -6.63
N ALA A 547 -30.60 24.56 -6.29
CA ALA A 547 -30.83 25.07 -4.95
C ALA A 547 -31.09 23.95 -3.92
N GLU A 548 -31.86 22.92 -4.29
CA GLU A 548 -32.11 21.75 -3.44
C GLU A 548 -30.82 20.97 -3.13
N TRP A 549 -29.91 20.91 -4.12
CA TRP A 549 -28.65 20.15 -4.05
C TRP A 549 -27.44 21.01 -3.64
N GLY A 550 -27.66 22.28 -3.28
CA GLY A 550 -26.66 23.21 -2.76
C GLY A 550 -25.54 23.65 -3.73
N SER A 551 -25.38 23.01 -4.88
CA SER A 551 -24.36 23.35 -5.89
C SER A 551 -24.70 22.79 -7.28
N ASP A 552 -24.13 23.37 -8.33
CA ASP A 552 -24.27 22.85 -9.70
C ASP A 552 -23.06 21.96 -10.05
N PRO A 553 -23.22 20.63 -10.23
CA PRO A 553 -22.11 19.74 -10.59
C PRO A 553 -21.61 19.91 -12.03
N VAL A 554 -22.41 20.52 -12.92
CA VAL A 554 -22.05 20.76 -14.32
C VAL A 554 -22.62 22.12 -14.80
N PRO A 555 -22.01 23.25 -14.38
CA PRO A 555 -22.44 24.58 -14.79
C PRO A 555 -22.49 24.72 -16.31
N GLY A 556 -23.61 25.24 -16.83
CA GLY A 556 -23.83 25.42 -18.27
C GLY A 556 -24.36 24.18 -19.02
N ALA A 557 -24.59 23.05 -18.34
CA ALA A 557 -25.27 21.89 -18.91
C ALA A 557 -26.64 21.64 -18.26
N ALA A 558 -27.59 21.15 -19.06
CA ALA A 558 -28.89 20.68 -18.58
C ALA A 558 -28.73 19.37 -17.80
N LYS A 559 -29.30 19.32 -16.59
CA LYS A 559 -29.16 18.20 -15.66
C LYS A 559 -30.47 17.44 -15.50
N ALA A 560 -30.40 16.32 -14.79
CA ALA A 560 -31.55 15.55 -14.36
C ALA A 560 -31.31 14.93 -12.99
N CYS A 561 -32.40 14.46 -12.38
CA CYS A 561 -32.40 13.73 -11.12
C CYS A 561 -32.75 12.27 -11.34
N PHE A 562 -32.13 11.42 -10.53
CA PHE A 562 -32.15 9.98 -10.64
C PHE A 562 -32.35 9.35 -9.26
N LEU A 563 -32.99 8.19 -9.20
CA LEU A 563 -33.20 7.42 -7.97
C LEU A 563 -32.56 6.04 -8.10
N LYS A 564 -31.95 5.54 -7.03
CA LYS A 564 -31.53 4.14 -6.96
C LYS A 564 -32.76 3.27 -6.70
N PRO A 565 -33.04 2.23 -7.50
CA PRO A 565 -34.15 1.32 -7.24
C PRO A 565 -34.06 0.74 -5.82
N ALA A 566 -35.21 0.72 -5.12
CA ALA A 566 -35.29 0.07 -3.83
C ALA A 566 -34.99 -1.42 -3.96
N ALA A 567 -34.28 -1.99 -2.99
CA ALA A 567 -34.21 -3.44 -2.87
C ALA A 567 -35.63 -3.97 -2.58
N ASN A 568 -36.14 -4.85 -3.45
CA ASN A 568 -37.46 -5.45 -3.28
C ASN A 568 -37.46 -6.53 -2.20
N THR A 569 -37.38 -6.11 -0.93
CA THR A 569 -37.85 -6.86 0.23
C THR A 569 -38.30 -5.87 1.30
N ALA A 570 -39.58 -5.90 1.65
CA ALA A 570 -40.09 -5.17 2.81
C ALA A 570 -39.47 -5.72 4.11
N PRO A 571 -39.21 -4.88 5.12
CA PRO A 571 -38.78 -5.37 6.42
C PRO A 571 -39.91 -6.20 7.05
N ALA A 572 -39.65 -7.48 7.30
CA ALA A 572 -40.54 -8.30 8.12
C ALA A 572 -40.56 -7.77 9.57
N PRO A 573 -41.66 -7.96 10.33
CA PRO A 573 -41.71 -7.57 11.73
C PRO A 573 -40.58 -8.22 12.53
N ALA A 574 -40.03 -7.49 13.49
CA ALA A 574 -38.92 -7.96 14.31
C ALA A 574 -39.24 -9.34 14.96
N PRO A 575 -38.38 -10.36 14.77
CA PRO A 575 -38.52 -11.62 15.50
C PRO A 575 -38.39 -11.35 17.00
N ALA A 576 -39.20 -12.06 17.80
CA ALA A 576 -39.07 -12.05 19.25
C ALA A 576 -37.63 -12.45 19.66
N PRO A 577 -37.08 -11.90 20.76
CA PRO A 577 -35.69 -12.10 21.13
C PRO A 577 -35.37 -13.59 21.34
N THR A 578 -34.48 -14.12 20.50
CA THR A 578 -33.92 -15.46 20.67
C THR A 578 -33.24 -15.54 22.04
N PRO A 579 -33.46 -16.61 22.83
CA PRO A 579 -32.79 -16.77 24.12
C PRO A 579 -31.27 -16.70 23.97
N ALA A 580 -30.60 -16.07 24.95
CA ALA A 580 -29.14 -16.06 25.03
C ALA A 580 -28.60 -17.51 24.99
N PRO A 581 -27.47 -17.76 24.32
CA PRO A 581 -26.89 -19.11 24.25
C PRO A 581 -26.64 -19.64 25.67
N LYS A 582 -27.20 -20.82 25.94
CA LYS A 582 -27.10 -21.50 27.24
C LYS A 582 -25.61 -21.61 27.63
N PRO A 583 -25.21 -21.27 28.87
CA PRO A 583 -23.84 -21.45 29.33
C PRO A 583 -23.37 -22.89 29.04
N PRO A 584 -22.25 -23.08 28.32
CA PRO A 584 -21.82 -24.42 27.96
C PRO A 584 -21.40 -25.19 29.21
N THR A 585 -21.56 -26.50 29.13
CA THR A 585 -21.12 -27.43 30.17
C THR A 585 -19.63 -27.27 30.44
N SER A 586 -19.26 -27.11 31.72
CA SER A 586 -17.88 -26.97 32.21
C SER A 586 -16.93 -27.96 31.55
N GLY A 587 -15.87 -27.46 30.90
CA GLY A 587 -14.85 -28.26 30.22
C GLY A 587 -14.83 -28.15 28.69
N LYS A 588 -15.84 -27.51 28.06
CA LYS A 588 -15.80 -27.19 26.62
C LYS A 588 -15.03 -25.88 26.37
N LYS A 589 -14.11 -25.89 25.38
CA LYS A 589 -13.40 -24.67 24.93
C LYS A 589 -14.37 -23.67 24.26
N PRO A 590 -14.28 -22.36 24.53
CA PRO A 590 -15.14 -21.34 23.92
C PRO A 590 -14.90 -21.20 22.41
N SER A 591 -15.92 -20.81 21.67
CA SER A 591 -15.78 -20.10 20.40
C SER A 591 -15.46 -18.62 20.68
N VAL A 592 -14.52 -18.04 19.93
CA VAL A 592 -13.98 -16.70 20.24
C VAL A 592 -14.13 -15.75 19.05
N LEU A 593 -14.71 -14.57 19.28
CA LEU A 593 -14.54 -13.43 18.39
C LEU A 593 -13.29 -12.67 18.82
N LEU A 594 -12.26 -12.65 17.97
CA LEU A 594 -11.02 -11.92 18.20
C LEU A 594 -11.12 -10.56 17.51
N VAL A 595 -11.40 -9.51 18.26
CA VAL A 595 -11.57 -8.15 17.74
C VAL A 595 -10.24 -7.41 17.80
N ASP A 596 -9.85 -6.86 16.66
CA ASP A 596 -8.65 -6.04 16.47
C ASP A 596 -9.08 -4.57 16.32
N ASP A 597 -8.85 -3.77 17.36
CA ASP A 597 -9.29 -2.38 17.51
C ASP A 597 -8.12 -1.45 17.86
N ASP A 598 -6.90 -1.83 17.45
CA ASP A 598 -5.72 -0.97 17.49
C ASP A 598 -5.73 0.11 16.38
N LEU A 599 -6.71 0.03 15.46
CA LEU A 599 -6.83 0.85 14.24
C LEU A 599 -5.54 0.87 13.41
N GLY A 600 -4.81 -0.25 13.37
CA GLY A 600 -3.53 -0.42 12.69
C GLY A 600 -2.36 0.32 13.35
N GLN A 601 -2.44 0.64 14.64
CA GLN A 601 -1.31 1.21 15.40
C GLN A 601 -0.47 0.11 16.06
N GLY A 602 0.75 -0.05 15.56
CA GLY A 602 1.72 -1.02 16.06
C GLY A 602 1.82 -2.29 15.19
N PRO A 603 2.49 -3.34 15.69
CA PRO A 603 2.51 -4.66 15.07
C PRO A 603 1.18 -5.40 15.31
N ASP A 604 0.69 -6.16 14.33
CA ASP A 604 -0.55 -6.99 14.43
C ASP A 604 -0.60 -7.79 15.74
N VAL A 605 -1.42 -7.31 16.68
CA VAL A 605 -1.55 -7.89 18.01
C VAL A 605 -2.29 -9.23 17.98
N THR A 606 -3.15 -9.46 16.99
CA THR A 606 -3.84 -10.75 16.81
C THR A 606 -2.89 -11.86 16.34
N ALA A 607 -1.84 -11.53 15.58
CA ALA A 607 -0.83 -12.49 15.15
C ALA A 607 -0.12 -13.10 16.37
N ALA A 608 0.17 -12.28 17.39
CA ALA A 608 0.72 -12.74 18.66
C ALA A 608 -0.25 -13.65 19.44
N LEU A 609 -1.57 -13.35 19.42
CA LEU A 609 -2.56 -14.17 20.13
C LEU A 609 -2.97 -15.46 19.39
N ARG A 610 -2.70 -15.58 18.09
CA ARG A 610 -3.15 -16.69 17.22
C ARG A 610 -2.95 -18.08 17.82
N ASP A 611 -1.74 -18.40 18.27
CA ASP A 611 -1.42 -19.72 18.83
C ASP A 611 -2.05 -19.95 20.21
N ALA A 612 -2.13 -18.91 21.04
CA ALA A 612 -2.76 -18.97 22.36
C ALA A 612 -4.29 -19.14 22.26
N VAL A 613 -4.93 -18.47 21.29
CA VAL A 613 -6.36 -18.64 20.98
C VAL A 613 -6.59 -20.03 20.38
N LYS A 614 -5.79 -20.48 19.40
CA LYS A 614 -5.87 -21.83 18.83
C LYS A 614 -5.68 -22.95 19.88
N ALA A 615 -4.83 -22.72 20.88
CA ALA A 615 -4.62 -23.65 21.99
C ALA A 615 -5.84 -23.75 22.92
N ASN A 616 -6.57 -22.66 23.16
CA ASN A 616 -7.55 -22.55 24.24
C ASN A 616 -9.02 -22.39 23.79
N ALA A 617 -9.28 -22.07 22.51
CA ALA A 617 -10.60 -21.98 21.90
C ALA A 617 -10.97 -23.25 21.09
N SER A 618 -12.26 -23.43 20.79
CA SER A 618 -12.76 -24.46 19.84
C SER A 618 -12.76 -23.96 18.39
N GLY A 619 -12.72 -22.64 18.20
CA GLY A 619 -12.62 -21.94 16.92
C GLY A 619 -12.60 -20.44 17.19
N ALA A 620 -12.01 -19.66 16.28
CA ALA A 620 -11.98 -18.22 16.38
C ALA A 620 -12.15 -17.54 15.02
N PHE A 621 -12.80 -16.37 15.04
CA PHE A 621 -12.94 -15.49 13.89
C PHE A 621 -12.29 -14.14 14.24
N ARG A 622 -11.45 -13.58 13.34
CA ARG A 622 -10.91 -12.23 13.52
C ARG A 622 -11.91 -11.23 12.96
N TRP A 623 -12.24 -10.20 13.74
CA TRP A 623 -12.92 -9.01 13.26
C TRP A 623 -11.98 -7.82 13.40
N ASP A 624 -11.60 -7.22 12.29
CA ASP A 624 -10.68 -6.10 12.24
C ASP A 624 -11.49 -4.79 12.11
N VAL A 625 -11.53 -3.97 13.17
CA VAL A 625 -12.41 -2.80 13.24
C VAL A 625 -12.01 -1.73 12.22
N GLN A 626 -10.72 -1.65 11.87
CA GLN A 626 -10.23 -0.73 10.84
C GLN A 626 -10.78 -1.06 9.44
N THR A 627 -10.85 -2.35 9.09
CA THR A 627 -11.22 -2.80 7.74
C THR A 627 -12.68 -3.25 7.62
N GLN A 628 -13.31 -3.66 8.72
CA GLN A 628 -14.69 -4.17 8.77
C GLN A 628 -15.66 -3.23 9.50
N GLY A 629 -15.15 -2.18 10.15
CA GLY A 629 -15.94 -1.23 10.95
C GLY A 629 -16.34 -1.78 12.32
N ALA A 630 -17.15 -1.00 13.04
CA ALA A 630 -17.66 -1.36 14.37
C ALA A 630 -18.37 -2.73 14.36
N VAL A 631 -18.06 -3.58 15.35
CA VAL A 631 -18.56 -4.95 15.38
C VAL A 631 -20.09 -4.97 15.54
N PRO A 632 -20.86 -5.60 14.62
CA PRO A 632 -22.30 -5.72 14.77
C PRO A 632 -22.66 -6.59 15.99
N LEU A 633 -23.67 -6.19 16.76
CA LEU A 633 -24.20 -6.99 17.88
C LEU A 633 -24.62 -8.41 17.45
N SER A 634 -25.13 -8.55 16.22
CA SER A 634 -25.47 -9.84 15.62
C SER A 634 -24.27 -10.75 15.36
N GLU A 635 -23.06 -10.19 15.23
CA GLU A 635 -21.82 -10.95 15.10
C GLU A 635 -21.33 -11.41 16.48
N MET A 636 -21.22 -10.50 17.45
CA MET A 636 -20.76 -10.81 18.81
C MET A 636 -21.58 -11.93 19.46
N LYS A 637 -22.90 -11.97 19.22
CA LYS A 637 -23.82 -13.00 19.74
C LYS A 637 -23.58 -14.41 19.21
N LYS A 638 -22.75 -14.61 18.18
CA LYS A 638 -22.41 -15.94 17.64
C LYS A 638 -21.31 -16.66 18.43
N TYR A 639 -20.55 -15.94 19.25
CA TYR A 639 -19.35 -16.44 19.91
C TYR A 639 -19.54 -16.48 21.43
N ASP A 640 -18.98 -17.51 22.06
CA ASP A 640 -19.06 -17.70 23.51
C ASP A 640 -18.36 -16.59 24.29
N VAL A 641 -17.25 -16.06 23.73
CA VAL A 641 -16.43 -14.97 24.27
C VAL A 641 -16.03 -13.99 23.16
N VAL A 642 -16.10 -12.70 23.45
CA VAL A 642 -15.45 -11.63 22.68
C VAL A 642 -14.12 -11.30 23.36
N LEU A 643 -13.03 -11.33 22.60
CA LEU A 643 -11.68 -10.94 23.03
C LEU A 643 -11.30 -9.70 22.22
N TRP A 644 -11.39 -8.54 22.87
CA TRP A 644 -11.20 -7.23 22.27
C TRP A 644 -9.80 -6.69 22.61
N LEU A 645 -9.02 -6.41 21.57
CA LEU A 645 -7.65 -5.93 21.67
C LEU A 645 -7.54 -4.51 21.12
N SER A 646 -6.89 -3.59 21.84
CA SER A 646 -6.53 -2.27 21.30
C SER A 646 -5.03 -2.05 21.14
N GLY A 647 -4.19 -3.02 21.55
CA GLY A 647 -2.74 -2.99 21.35
C GLY A 647 -2.05 -1.73 21.91
N GLU A 648 -1.41 -0.98 21.02
CA GLU A 648 -0.68 0.27 21.29
C GLU A 648 -1.52 1.54 21.06
N GLN A 649 -2.80 1.40 20.70
CA GLN A 649 -3.69 2.55 20.52
C GLN A 649 -4.04 3.18 21.88
N TYR A 650 -3.85 4.50 21.96
CA TYR A 650 -4.05 5.33 23.16
C TYR A 650 -5.12 6.43 22.97
N SER A 651 -5.84 6.39 21.83
CA SER A 651 -6.92 7.31 21.52
C SER A 651 -7.95 6.74 20.53
N ASN A 652 -9.23 6.92 20.82
CA ASN A 652 -10.33 6.25 20.09
C ASN A 652 -10.31 4.71 20.20
N THR A 653 -9.72 4.17 21.27
CA THR A 653 -9.92 2.77 21.67
C THR A 653 -11.39 2.57 22.03
N VAL A 654 -12.00 1.46 21.60
CA VAL A 654 -13.39 1.08 21.92
C VAL A 654 -14.34 2.29 21.78
N THR A 655 -14.68 2.68 20.55
CA THR A 655 -15.41 3.93 20.31
C THR A 655 -16.76 3.98 21.05
N ALA A 656 -17.40 5.15 21.13
CA ALA A 656 -18.73 5.26 21.77
C ALA A 656 -19.78 4.31 21.17
N ALA A 657 -19.68 3.98 19.87
CA ALA A 657 -20.52 2.99 19.21
C ALA A 657 -20.18 1.55 19.64
N ASP A 658 -18.89 1.24 19.78
CA ASP A 658 -18.44 -0.07 20.26
C ASP A 658 -18.80 -0.29 21.73
N GLN A 659 -18.63 0.72 22.59
CA GLN A 659 -19.09 0.70 23.98
C GLN A 659 -20.60 0.44 24.06
N GLN A 660 -21.41 1.06 23.21
CA GLN A 660 -22.85 0.82 23.14
C GLN A 660 -23.18 -0.61 22.68
N ASN A 661 -22.49 -1.13 21.66
CA ASN A 661 -22.72 -2.49 21.15
C ASN A 661 -22.25 -3.56 22.14
N LEU A 662 -21.10 -3.36 22.79
CA LEU A 662 -20.56 -4.21 23.85
C LEU A 662 -21.47 -4.21 25.08
N GLN A 663 -22.00 -3.06 25.49
CA GLN A 663 -22.98 -2.99 26.58
C GLN A 663 -24.26 -3.77 26.26
N GLN A 664 -24.75 -3.72 25.01
CA GLN A 664 -25.88 -4.54 24.57
C GLN A 664 -25.54 -6.05 24.51
N TYR A 665 -24.32 -6.41 24.12
CA TYR A 665 -23.83 -7.79 24.13
C TYR A 665 -23.76 -8.35 25.56
N LEU A 666 -23.16 -7.60 26.49
CA LEU A 666 -23.06 -7.97 27.91
C LEU A 666 -24.43 -8.01 28.59
N THR A 667 -25.33 -7.07 28.30
CA THR A 667 -26.73 -7.11 28.79
C THR A 667 -27.47 -8.36 28.32
N GLY A 668 -27.11 -8.87 27.14
CA GLY A 668 -27.59 -10.14 26.58
C GLY A 668 -26.92 -11.41 27.13
N GLY A 669 -26.03 -11.28 28.12
CA GLY A 669 -25.32 -12.41 28.75
C GLY A 669 -23.99 -12.80 28.07
N GLY A 670 -23.39 -11.88 27.33
CA GLY A 670 -22.08 -12.06 26.70
C GLY A 670 -20.91 -12.19 27.68
N ARG A 671 -19.72 -12.49 27.15
CA ARG A 671 -18.46 -12.58 27.92
C ARG A 671 -17.37 -11.81 27.20
N LEU A 672 -16.67 -10.91 27.91
CA LEU A 672 -15.67 -10.02 27.31
C LEU A 672 -14.31 -10.16 27.99
N ILE A 673 -13.25 -10.24 27.19
CA ILE A 673 -11.90 -9.83 27.60
C ILE A 673 -11.58 -8.53 26.86
N LEU A 674 -11.13 -7.51 27.58
CA LEU A 674 -10.66 -6.24 27.03
C LEU A 674 -9.19 -6.03 27.43
N SER A 675 -8.29 -5.89 26.46
CA SER A 675 -6.83 -5.84 26.68
C SER A 675 -6.12 -4.86 25.74
N GLY A 676 -5.25 -4.05 26.30
CA GLY A 676 -4.46 -3.01 25.63
C GLY A 676 -3.80 -2.14 26.70
N GLN A 677 -2.72 -1.42 26.36
CA GLN A 677 -1.91 -0.78 27.39
C GLN A 677 -2.51 0.54 27.92
N ASP A 678 -3.12 1.34 27.04
CA ASP A 678 -3.65 2.70 27.33
C ASP A 678 -5.21 2.80 27.35
N ILE A 679 -5.93 1.68 27.54
CA ILE A 679 -7.41 1.66 27.47
C ILE A 679 -8.05 2.50 28.58
N GLY A 680 -7.53 2.39 29.80
CA GLY A 680 -7.92 3.19 30.96
C GLY A 680 -7.56 4.67 30.78
N TYR A 681 -6.41 4.99 30.18
CA TYR A 681 -6.05 6.37 29.84
C TYR A 681 -7.09 7.04 28.92
N ASP A 682 -7.52 6.34 27.86
CA ASP A 682 -8.46 6.86 26.87
C ASP A 682 -9.91 6.86 27.40
N ILE A 683 -10.47 5.66 27.66
CA ILE A 683 -11.89 5.44 28.00
C ILE A 683 -12.17 5.28 29.50
N GLY A 684 -11.19 5.34 30.39
CA GLY A 684 -11.38 5.09 31.83
C GLY A 684 -12.34 6.04 32.57
N ALA A 685 -12.74 7.14 31.93
CA ALA A 685 -13.75 8.06 32.43
C ALA A 685 -15.19 7.78 31.94
N THR A 686 -15.41 6.82 31.03
CA THR A 686 -16.75 6.52 30.50
C THR A 686 -17.57 5.66 31.46
N SER A 687 -18.90 5.75 31.35
CA SER A 687 -19.84 4.89 32.08
C SER A 687 -19.74 3.42 31.65
N PHE A 688 -19.29 3.12 30.42
CA PHE A 688 -19.00 1.74 30.03
C PHE A 688 -17.86 1.17 30.89
N TYR A 689 -16.72 1.86 30.95
CA TYR A 689 -15.57 1.38 31.71
C TYR A 689 -15.88 1.27 33.21
N ARG A 690 -16.54 2.29 33.76
CA ARG A 690 -16.84 2.37 35.20
C ARG A 690 -18.05 1.54 35.62
N ASP A 691 -19.18 1.71 34.96
CA ASP A 691 -20.46 1.15 35.42
C ASP A 691 -20.75 -0.24 34.84
N VAL A 692 -20.24 -0.57 33.65
CA VAL A 692 -20.42 -1.87 32.98
C VAL A 692 -19.24 -2.82 33.26
N LEU A 693 -17.99 -2.39 33.08
CA LEU A 693 -16.83 -3.24 33.36
C LEU A 693 -16.41 -3.28 34.84
N LYS A 694 -16.98 -2.40 35.68
CA LYS A 694 -16.62 -2.21 37.10
C LYS A 694 -15.15 -1.85 37.33
N THR A 695 -14.52 -1.22 36.34
CA THR A 695 -13.09 -0.87 36.37
C THR A 695 -12.90 0.63 36.54
N GLN A 696 -11.89 1.05 37.30
CA GLN A 696 -11.42 2.43 37.39
C GLN A 696 -9.97 2.51 36.92
N PHE A 697 -9.67 3.53 36.12
CA PHE A 697 -8.30 3.92 35.79
C PHE A 697 -7.64 4.66 36.96
N ILE A 698 -6.40 4.28 37.29
CA ILE A 698 -5.62 4.81 38.42
C ILE A 698 -4.33 5.50 37.95
N SER A 699 -3.61 4.92 37.00
CA SER A 699 -2.33 5.47 36.53
C SER A 699 -1.99 5.00 35.11
N ASP A 700 -1.45 5.92 34.32
CA ASP A 700 -0.95 5.79 32.93
C ASP A 700 0.27 4.84 32.79
N SER A 701 0.84 4.42 33.91
CA SER A 701 1.91 3.42 33.92
C SER A 701 2.03 2.77 35.29
N SER A 702 2.23 1.45 35.30
CA SER A 702 2.60 0.70 36.49
C SER A 702 4.03 0.96 36.99
N GLY A 703 4.90 1.51 36.15
CA GLY A 703 6.35 1.61 36.41
C GLY A 703 7.09 0.27 36.50
N THR A 704 6.43 -0.88 36.31
CA THR A 704 7.05 -2.22 36.36
C THR A 704 6.41 -3.18 35.35
N PRO A 705 7.21 -3.91 34.55
CA PRO A 705 6.69 -4.89 33.60
C PRO A 705 6.23 -6.20 34.27
N LYS A 706 6.23 -6.29 35.62
CA LYS A 706 5.98 -7.54 36.34
C LYS A 706 4.70 -7.47 37.17
N PHE A 707 3.87 -8.51 37.06
CA PHE A 707 2.66 -8.67 37.85
C PHE A 707 2.46 -10.13 38.28
N VAL A 708 1.65 -10.34 39.31
CA VAL A 708 1.30 -11.66 39.84
C VAL A 708 -0.22 -11.80 39.84
N THR A 709 -0.76 -12.86 39.24
CA THR A 709 -2.19 -13.19 39.37
C THR A 709 -2.49 -13.86 40.69
N SER A 710 -3.75 -13.84 41.11
CA SER A 710 -4.20 -14.58 42.29
C SER A 710 -5.65 -15.08 42.16
N GLY A 711 -6.09 -15.87 43.14
CA GLY A 711 -7.49 -16.33 43.24
C GLY A 711 -7.88 -17.20 42.04
N VAL A 712 -8.96 -16.82 41.34
CA VAL A 712 -9.55 -17.60 40.25
C VAL A 712 -8.65 -17.75 39.01
N LEU A 713 -7.64 -16.90 38.83
CA LEU A 713 -6.63 -17.02 37.77
C LEU A 713 -5.38 -17.81 38.21
N GLY A 714 -5.34 -18.27 39.46
CA GLY A 714 -4.19 -18.95 40.07
C GLY A 714 -3.05 -17.99 40.44
N ASN A 715 -2.12 -18.48 41.25
CA ASN A 715 -1.00 -17.71 41.78
C ASN A 715 0.22 -17.82 40.85
N VAL A 716 0.24 -17.03 39.76
CA VAL A 716 1.27 -17.12 38.70
C VAL A 716 1.92 -15.76 38.48
N ALA A 717 3.25 -15.73 38.40
CA ALA A 717 4.03 -14.53 38.09
C ALA A 717 4.21 -14.38 36.58
N TYR A 718 4.00 -13.16 36.09
CA TYR A 718 4.08 -12.77 34.69
C TYR A 718 5.08 -11.64 34.49
N THR A 719 5.61 -11.52 33.26
CA THR A 719 6.53 -10.44 32.87
C THR A 719 6.19 -10.00 31.45
N LEU A 720 5.80 -8.74 31.32
CA LEU A 720 5.63 -8.02 30.07
C LEU A 720 7.01 -7.73 29.43
N ASN A 721 7.05 -7.62 28.11
CA ASN A 721 8.27 -7.45 27.30
C ASN A 721 9.33 -8.56 27.49
N ALA A 722 8.93 -9.73 28.03
CA ALA A 722 9.77 -10.91 28.11
C ALA A 722 10.19 -11.42 26.71
N ASP A 723 11.22 -12.27 26.64
CA ASP A 723 11.64 -12.82 25.35
C ASP A 723 10.53 -13.64 24.66
N GLY A 724 10.39 -13.41 23.35
CA GLY A 724 9.28 -13.94 22.53
C GLY A 724 7.96 -13.16 22.62
N SER A 725 7.87 -12.10 23.43
CA SER A 725 6.76 -11.13 23.35
C SER A 725 6.93 -10.13 22.20
N ALA A 726 5.91 -9.30 21.96
CA ALA A 726 6.00 -8.17 21.04
C ALA A 726 6.94 -7.03 21.50
N LYS A 727 7.37 -7.03 22.77
CA LYS A 727 8.28 -6.03 23.38
C LYS A 727 7.79 -4.57 23.26
N ASN A 728 6.46 -4.38 23.28
CA ASN A 728 5.78 -3.12 23.00
C ASN A 728 4.95 -2.56 24.18
N GLN A 729 5.05 -3.13 25.39
CA GLN A 729 4.34 -2.63 26.56
C GLN A 729 5.15 -1.51 27.22
N VAL A 730 4.87 -0.27 26.85
CA VAL A 730 5.58 0.93 27.33
C VAL A 730 4.80 1.59 28.47
N TYR A 731 3.47 1.67 28.33
CA TYR A 731 2.56 2.34 29.25
C TYR A 731 1.43 1.38 29.69
N PRO A 732 1.73 0.33 30.47
CA PRO A 732 0.69 -0.55 30.99
C PRO A 732 -0.07 0.13 32.15
N ASP A 733 -1.34 0.44 31.90
CA ASP A 733 -2.29 1.01 32.86
C ASP A 733 -2.33 0.26 34.21
N VAL A 734 -2.49 1.04 35.28
CA VAL A 734 -2.92 0.58 36.60
C VAL A 734 -4.43 0.79 36.73
N ILE A 735 -5.13 -0.29 37.04
CA ILE A 735 -6.60 -0.34 37.11
C ILE A 735 -7.09 -0.91 38.45
N ALA A 736 -8.26 -0.48 38.92
CA ALA A 736 -8.88 -0.90 40.18
C ALA A 736 -10.31 -1.40 39.97
N ASP A 737 -10.81 -2.24 40.88
CA ASP A 737 -12.25 -2.51 41.00
C ASP A 737 -12.96 -1.29 41.61
N ILE A 738 -14.20 -1.04 41.17
CA ILE A 738 -15.11 -0.06 41.80
C ILE A 738 -16.48 -0.64 42.15
N GLY A 739 -16.60 -1.96 42.19
CA GLY A 739 -17.67 -2.65 42.91
C GLY A 739 -18.05 -3.98 42.29
N SER A 740 -18.20 -5.00 43.13
CA SER A 740 -18.55 -6.39 42.78
C SER A 740 -17.55 -7.14 41.89
N GLY A 741 -16.48 -6.51 41.44
CA GLY A 741 -15.35 -7.17 40.81
C GLY A 741 -14.30 -7.67 41.80
N VAL A 742 -13.19 -8.17 41.26
CA VAL A 742 -12.00 -8.64 41.98
C VAL A 742 -10.77 -8.25 41.18
N VAL A 743 -9.78 -7.61 41.82
CA VAL A 743 -8.44 -7.44 41.25
C VAL A 743 -7.75 -8.81 41.24
N ALA A 744 -7.64 -9.41 40.06
CA ALA A 744 -7.12 -10.76 39.87
C ALA A 744 -5.65 -10.81 39.46
N GLY A 745 -5.01 -9.65 39.24
CA GLY A 745 -3.57 -9.54 39.07
C GLY A 745 -3.05 -8.17 39.50
N SER A 746 -1.89 -8.15 40.17
CA SER A 746 -1.31 -6.95 40.79
C SER A 746 0.17 -6.79 40.42
N TYR A 747 0.60 -5.56 40.13
CA TYR A 747 1.99 -5.22 39.77
C TYR A 747 2.95 -5.36 40.96
N GLY A 748 4.19 -5.80 40.74
CA GLY A 748 5.15 -6.05 41.81
C GLY A 748 6.56 -6.45 41.38
N SER A 749 7.42 -6.83 42.33
CA SER A 749 8.78 -7.32 42.09
C SER A 749 8.85 -8.85 42.01
N ALA A 750 9.90 -9.37 41.37
CA ALA A 750 10.07 -10.81 41.19
C ALA A 750 10.36 -11.52 42.53
N GLY A 751 9.39 -12.31 43.00
CA GLY A 751 9.41 -13.00 44.29
C GLY A 751 8.30 -12.59 45.26
N ALA A 752 7.46 -11.61 44.91
CA ALA A 752 6.32 -11.22 45.75
C ALA A 752 5.21 -12.30 45.79
N THR A 753 4.69 -12.55 46.99
CA THR A 753 3.52 -13.43 47.21
C THR A 753 2.25 -12.57 47.21
N ALA A 754 1.10 -13.16 46.85
CA ALA A 754 -0.19 -12.47 46.98
C ALA A 754 -0.38 -11.99 48.43
N GLY A 755 -0.62 -10.69 48.62
CA GLY A 755 -0.74 -10.03 49.92
C GLY A 755 0.53 -9.37 50.49
N THR A 756 1.72 -9.54 49.88
CA THR A 756 2.96 -8.83 50.33
C THR A 756 3.29 -7.57 49.52
N LEU A 757 2.38 -7.13 48.65
CA LEU A 757 2.56 -5.93 47.83
C LEU A 757 2.14 -4.68 48.63
N GLN A 758 3.09 -3.79 48.90
CA GLN A 758 2.75 -2.38 49.09
C GLN A 758 2.84 -1.71 47.72
N ALA A 759 1.79 -1.01 47.28
CA ALA A 759 1.92 -0.20 46.08
C ALA A 759 3.01 0.85 46.32
N GLN A 760 3.99 0.88 45.42
CA GLN A 760 4.91 1.99 45.38
C GLN A 760 4.11 3.25 45.08
N SER A 761 4.43 4.33 45.79
CA SER A 761 3.90 5.65 45.45
C SER A 761 4.21 5.93 43.99
N ILE A 762 3.17 6.09 43.17
CA ILE A 762 3.30 6.47 41.76
C ILE A 762 4.21 7.71 41.71
N GLN A 763 5.42 7.57 41.17
CA GLN A 763 6.27 8.73 40.94
C GLN A 763 5.56 9.60 39.90
N GLY A 764 5.24 10.83 40.29
CA GLY A 764 4.51 11.75 39.42
C GLY A 764 5.28 11.96 38.11
N ASP A 765 4.60 11.64 37.00
CA ASP A 765 5.10 11.75 35.64
C ASP A 765 5.86 13.07 35.39
N SER A 766 7.02 12.97 34.72
CA SER A 766 7.80 14.13 34.29
C SER A 766 7.18 14.83 33.06
N ASN A 767 6.27 14.17 32.34
CA ASN A 767 5.43 14.72 31.27
C ASN A 767 4.07 15.26 31.75
N ARG A 768 4.01 15.88 32.95
CA ARG A 768 2.84 16.62 33.49
C ARG A 768 2.08 17.49 32.47
N SER A 769 2.74 17.96 31.43
CA SER A 769 2.20 18.73 30.31
C SER A 769 1.24 17.95 29.39
N ARG A 770 1.31 16.62 29.30
CA ARG A 770 0.37 15.81 28.49
C ARG A 770 -0.99 15.64 29.18
N VAL A 771 -0.98 15.30 30.47
CA VAL A 771 -2.21 15.08 31.26
C VAL A 771 -3.06 16.35 31.39
N GLN A 772 -2.44 17.54 31.38
CA GLN A 772 -3.17 18.82 31.45
C GLN A 772 -3.78 19.29 30.11
N ALA A 773 -3.40 18.70 28.98
CA ALA A 773 -3.80 19.18 27.65
C ALA A 773 -5.19 18.70 27.18
N LYS A 774 -5.72 17.58 27.72
CA LYS A 774 -7.13 17.17 27.57
C LYS A 774 -7.91 17.66 28.80
N ALA A 775 -8.56 18.82 28.66
CA ALA A 775 -9.10 19.60 29.78
C ALA A 775 -10.00 18.83 30.77
N GLY A 776 -9.71 18.96 32.07
CA GLY A 776 -10.69 18.81 33.16
C GLY A 776 -10.62 17.55 34.04
N ARG A 777 -9.81 16.53 33.72
CA ARG A 777 -9.73 15.30 34.53
C ARG A 777 -8.81 15.50 35.76
N GLN A 778 -9.41 15.72 36.93
CA GLN A 778 -8.71 15.67 38.22
C GLN A 778 -8.16 14.25 38.46
N PRO A 779 -6.87 14.07 38.84
CA PRO A 779 -6.36 12.76 39.25
C PRO A 779 -7.06 12.32 40.54
N VAL A 780 -7.89 11.28 40.46
CA VAL A 780 -8.54 10.71 41.65
C VAL A 780 -7.49 9.94 42.44
N ARG A 781 -7.16 10.39 43.65
CA ARG A 781 -6.33 9.59 44.58
C ARG A 781 -7.02 8.24 44.82
N ALA A 782 -6.31 7.16 44.54
CA ALA A 782 -6.69 5.84 45.04
C ALA A 782 -6.85 5.92 46.57
N GLN A 783 -7.97 5.41 47.10
CA GLN A 783 -8.25 5.47 48.54
C GLN A 783 -7.37 4.51 49.34
N SER A 784 -6.83 3.47 48.71
CA SER A 784 -5.77 2.63 49.27
C SER A 784 -4.82 2.10 48.20
N ALA A 785 -3.65 1.64 48.64
CA ALA A 785 -2.62 0.97 47.84
C ALA A 785 -2.95 -0.50 47.49
N GLN A 786 -4.05 -1.06 48.02
CA GLN A 786 -4.32 -2.51 48.01
C GLN A 786 -5.35 -2.93 46.95
N ASP A 787 -6.04 -1.97 46.33
CA ASP A 787 -7.23 -2.21 45.50
C ASP A 787 -6.96 -2.01 43.98
N ALA A 788 -5.69 -1.94 43.57
CA ALA A 788 -5.28 -1.64 42.20
C ALA A 788 -4.23 -2.63 41.66
N GLY A 789 -4.24 -2.85 40.35
CA GLY A 789 -3.41 -3.87 39.69
C GLY A 789 -3.49 -3.84 38.17
N ALA A 790 -3.19 -5.00 37.58
CA ALA A 790 -3.08 -5.22 36.14
C ALA A 790 -4.33 -5.86 35.51
N ILE A 791 -5.15 -6.56 36.31
CA ILE A 791 -6.35 -7.28 35.84
C ILE A 791 -7.50 -7.08 36.83
N VAL A 792 -8.66 -6.66 36.34
CA VAL A 792 -9.93 -6.63 37.07
C VAL A 792 -10.91 -7.62 36.42
N LEU A 793 -11.50 -8.48 37.24
CA LEU A 793 -12.56 -9.41 36.85
C LEU A 793 -13.89 -8.95 37.44
N ASN A 794 -14.96 -8.98 36.65
CA ASN A 794 -16.31 -8.61 37.08
C ASN A 794 -17.29 -9.75 36.77
N ASP A 795 -18.01 -10.23 37.79
CA ASP A 795 -19.13 -11.17 37.64
C ASP A 795 -20.44 -10.47 38.01
N ALA A 796 -21.13 -9.98 36.99
CA ALA A 796 -22.44 -9.34 37.14
C ALA A 796 -23.60 -10.36 37.21
N GLY A 797 -23.30 -11.66 37.36
CA GLY A 797 -24.24 -12.77 37.44
C GLY A 797 -24.91 -13.13 36.10
N ARG A 798 -25.25 -12.13 35.27
CA ARG A 798 -25.73 -12.33 33.89
C ARG A 798 -24.61 -12.36 32.86
N TYR A 799 -23.50 -11.66 33.12
CA TYR A 799 -22.34 -11.59 32.23
C TYR A 799 -21.05 -11.55 33.06
N ARG A 800 -19.93 -11.86 32.42
CA ARG A 800 -18.59 -11.71 33.00
C ARG A 800 -17.66 -10.92 32.10
N THR A 801 -16.81 -10.09 32.69
CA THR A 801 -15.76 -9.36 31.98
C THR A 801 -14.40 -9.48 32.66
N ALA A 802 -13.34 -9.48 31.85
CA ALA A 802 -11.96 -9.35 32.30
C ALA A 802 -11.32 -8.13 31.61
N THR A 803 -10.98 -7.10 32.39
CA THR A 803 -10.28 -5.91 31.90
C THR A 803 -8.80 -6.04 32.27
N MET A 804 -7.91 -5.88 31.29
CA MET A 804 -6.46 -5.97 31.48
C MET A 804 -5.81 -4.64 31.06
N GLY A 805 -5.09 -3.99 31.98
CA GLY A 805 -4.36 -2.73 31.74
C GLY A 805 -3.03 -2.96 31.01
N PHE A 806 -2.98 -3.93 30.10
CA PHE A 806 -1.84 -4.26 29.27
C PHE A 806 -2.32 -5.06 28.05
N GLY A 807 -1.56 -5.00 26.97
CA GLY A 807 -1.73 -5.85 25.80
C GLY A 807 -1.19 -7.26 26.04
N LEU A 808 -2.01 -8.28 25.76
CA LEU A 808 -1.66 -9.70 25.87
C LEU A 808 -0.49 -10.12 24.96
N GLU A 809 -0.24 -9.38 23.87
CA GLU A 809 0.95 -9.49 23.01
C GLU A 809 2.26 -9.20 23.76
N GLY A 810 2.19 -8.43 24.85
CA GLY A 810 3.31 -8.13 25.75
C GLY A 810 3.85 -9.31 26.55
N LEU A 811 3.09 -10.41 26.68
CA LEU A 811 3.54 -11.63 27.35
C LEU A 811 4.32 -12.54 26.41
N SER A 812 5.19 -13.42 26.93
CA SER A 812 5.77 -14.50 26.12
C SER A 812 4.68 -15.50 25.69
N PRO A 813 4.88 -16.30 24.60
CA PRO A 813 3.81 -17.15 24.07
C PRO A 813 3.25 -18.16 25.07
N ALA A 814 4.10 -18.75 25.93
CA ALA A 814 3.70 -19.66 26.99
C ALA A 814 2.88 -18.95 28.09
N ALA A 815 3.35 -17.77 28.53
CA ALA A 815 2.65 -16.95 29.51
C ALA A 815 1.27 -16.48 29.00
N ARG A 816 1.22 -15.98 27.76
CA ARG A 816 0.00 -15.56 27.06
C ARG A 816 -1.03 -16.69 26.98
N SER A 817 -0.59 -17.89 26.57
CA SER A 817 -1.46 -19.08 26.50
C SER A 817 -1.96 -19.51 27.88
N SER A 818 -1.10 -19.46 28.91
CA SER A 818 -1.50 -19.81 30.28
C SER A 818 -2.54 -18.86 30.86
N LEU A 819 -2.36 -17.54 30.69
CA LEU A 819 -3.30 -16.53 31.20
C LEU A 819 -4.64 -16.58 30.46
N LEU A 820 -4.62 -16.70 29.13
CA LEU A 820 -5.86 -16.85 28.33
C LEU A 820 -6.63 -18.12 28.70
N LYS A 821 -5.94 -19.23 28.95
CA LYS A 821 -6.58 -20.47 29.42
C LYS A 821 -7.35 -20.23 30.73
N ALA A 822 -6.67 -19.70 31.76
CA ALA A 822 -7.29 -19.44 33.05
C ALA A 822 -8.48 -18.45 32.95
N THR A 823 -8.34 -17.43 32.12
CA THR A 823 -9.37 -16.40 31.91
C THR A 823 -10.59 -16.97 31.19
N PHE A 824 -10.41 -17.76 30.13
CA PHE A 824 -11.52 -18.48 29.48
C PHE A 824 -12.17 -19.50 30.42
N GLU A 825 -11.40 -20.28 31.19
CA GLU A 825 -11.95 -21.22 32.17
C GLU A 825 -12.75 -20.54 33.28
N TRP A 826 -12.49 -19.27 33.61
CA TRP A 826 -13.30 -18.49 34.55
C TRP A 826 -14.54 -17.87 33.88
N LEU A 827 -14.40 -17.27 32.69
CA LEU A 827 -15.51 -16.69 31.94
C LEU A 827 -16.61 -17.73 31.61
N MET A 828 -16.21 -18.98 31.38
CA MET A 828 -17.08 -20.07 30.91
C MET A 828 -17.72 -20.92 32.02
N ARG A 829 -17.48 -20.61 33.30
CA ARG A 829 -18.20 -21.19 34.45
C ARG A 829 -19.60 -20.59 34.64
#